data_AF-A0A1Q9PBW4-F1
#
_entry.id   AF-A0A1Q9PBW4-F1
#
_cell.length_a   1.000
_cell.length_b   1.000
_cell.length_c   1.000
_cell.angle_alpha   90.00
_cell.angle_beta   90.00
_cell.angle_gamma   90.00
#
_symmetry.space_group_name_H-M   'P 1'
#
loop_
_entity.id
_entity.type
_entity.pdbx_description
1 polymer ?
#
loop_
_entity_poly.entity_id
_entity_poly.type
_entity_poly.pdbx_seq_one_letter_code
_entity_poly.pdbx_strand_id
1 'polypeptide(L)'
;MFQLSYEREDIVDLDFHELDLPTVTLSKAKKSQIVSQLYLYREINLRMFSEQSGIPRGAIKDYLQILIQALILRGYYRKDRFVLASAYRYPTVNPGRLSNIRKNLLGILACNKKIELNLLRKILNISSDELISHLLFLTIRGLFIGILKNQEIHVQNIWTPPEKVKISSDDTFIIGTCMLLRDADLNKVAKLTGFSRKDVFDRIAKLMLYRKLDASFEVTGGIVGSGKTSVNVKKYLIAPRVLPVEALQGDERALVGFTLLKKEVDIDELAKYIDKEETEVTRLVAFLTARGTFQFIFNENNKLVPVVFPDTSPNQTIEEMASLSFFNYEALFGLLSTQDRMPLRKLAVLMNREADEVLEGIMNLYLEGFITCTLKGTTIYVDSLKRYSRTQEGTLERWEKIVLGMIIAKSFITTKDIEDALGIDRNHAKERMYGFYGKGLIKGSISGNKLEPDEIPIFPPMVQLDDLPIYYQEIFGYILSNTRVSVKNIMKYWEKTLVASKNIVYELVGSGLMNISLRGNTITLVSSQKFLPNKQLNELGEIYTKVVNEIEKSRRKKVKLTSIADTVGMYPLDLFKLLNQLISHGYYKGRVTSAYFERAGKLVLPKGKNYCLNCGRVIRDSTEPCSNCRQLHQKCTVCQGLIKRGDRISECPTCNNVAHDDHMEQWMRIKSECPICKTRVSKRNLKKYAA
;
A
#
# COMPACT_ATOMS: atom_id res chain seq x y z
N MET A 1 22.90 -34.08 18.36
CA MET A 1 21.54 -34.45 18.82
C MET A 1 20.81 -34.97 17.59
N PHE A 2 20.73 -36.29 17.42
CA PHE A 2 20.31 -36.93 16.16
C PHE A 2 18.83 -36.65 15.86
N GLN A 3 18.57 -35.95 14.76
CA GLN A 3 17.24 -35.76 14.19
C GLN A 3 16.98 -36.94 13.26
N LEU A 4 16.40 -38.01 13.78
CA LEU A 4 15.91 -39.14 13.00
C LEU A 4 14.44 -38.88 12.66
N SER A 5 14.18 -38.31 11.49
CA SER A 5 12.89 -38.41 10.82
C SER A 5 12.80 -39.78 10.14
N TYR A 6 12.53 -40.83 10.93
CA TYR A 6 12.00 -42.06 10.37
C TYR A 6 10.50 -41.84 10.13
N GLU A 7 10.10 -41.67 8.87
CA GLU A 7 8.80 -42.20 8.44
C GLU A 7 8.86 -43.70 8.73
N ARG A 8 8.28 -44.13 9.86
CA ARG A 8 8.24 -45.54 10.22
C ARG A 8 7.28 -46.26 9.28
N GLU A 9 7.85 -47.07 8.39
CA GLU A 9 7.15 -48.12 7.63
C GLU A 9 6.64 -49.28 8.55
N ASP A 10 6.86 -49.20 9.87
CA ASP A 10 6.58 -50.26 10.84
C ASP A 10 5.11 -50.37 11.32
N ILE A 11 4.14 -49.82 10.57
CA ILE A 11 2.72 -50.12 10.83
C ILE A 11 2.40 -51.43 10.10
N VAL A 12 2.81 -52.55 10.70
CA VAL A 12 2.40 -53.89 10.26
C VAL A 12 1.04 -54.21 10.88
N ASP A 13 0.13 -54.80 10.10
CA ASP A 13 -1.21 -55.24 10.48
C ASP A 13 -1.19 -56.11 11.75
N LEU A 14 -1.41 -55.52 12.91
CA LEU A 14 -1.96 -56.20 14.08
C LEU A 14 -3.49 -56.13 14.01
N ASP A 15 -4.11 -56.64 12.95
CA ASP A 15 -5.46 -57.15 13.15
C ASP A 15 -5.31 -58.28 14.16
N PHE A 16 -5.99 -58.20 15.31
CA PHE A 16 -5.94 -59.29 16.30
C PHE A 16 -6.42 -60.65 15.71
N HIS A 17 -6.86 -60.66 14.44
CA HIS A 17 -7.06 -61.84 13.60
C HIS A 17 -5.75 -62.56 13.18
N GLU A 18 -4.62 -61.86 12.99
CA GLU A 18 -3.34 -62.50 12.63
C GLU A 18 -2.58 -63.09 13.84
N LEU A 19 -3.02 -62.76 15.06
CA LEU A 19 -2.56 -63.40 16.31
C LEU A 19 -3.44 -64.59 16.74
N ASP A 20 -4.07 -65.26 15.78
CA ASP A 20 -4.61 -66.61 15.98
C ASP A 20 -3.48 -67.63 15.94
N LEU A 21 -2.59 -67.51 16.93
CA LEU A 21 -1.73 -68.61 17.32
C LEU A 21 -2.65 -69.68 17.94
N PRO A 22 -2.69 -70.90 17.36
CA PRO A 22 -3.68 -71.93 17.69
C PRO A 22 -3.58 -72.46 19.14
N THR A 23 -2.61 -71.99 19.92
CA THR A 23 -2.25 -72.50 21.23
C THR A 23 -2.95 -71.82 22.41
N VAL A 24 -3.66 -70.70 22.21
CA VAL A 24 -4.32 -69.99 23.32
C VAL A 24 -5.82 -69.82 23.07
N THR A 25 -6.63 -70.53 23.86
CA THR A 25 -8.10 -70.52 23.89
C THR A 25 -8.69 -69.24 24.52
N LEU A 26 -8.12 -68.08 24.21
CA LEU A 26 -8.70 -66.78 24.60
C LEU A 26 -9.50 -66.20 23.46
N SER A 27 -10.72 -65.73 23.75
CA SER A 27 -11.50 -64.96 22.78
C SER A 27 -10.79 -63.65 22.40
N LYS A 28 -11.08 -63.12 21.20
CA LYS A 28 -10.53 -61.84 20.71
C LYS A 28 -10.73 -60.70 21.72
N ALA A 29 -11.87 -60.66 22.40
CA ALA A 29 -12.18 -59.69 23.44
C ALA A 29 -11.23 -59.81 24.65
N LYS A 30 -11.00 -61.04 25.14
CA LYS A 30 -10.11 -61.32 26.27
C LYS A 30 -8.65 -60.99 25.94
N LYS A 31 -8.17 -61.37 24.75
CA LYS A 31 -6.84 -61.00 24.22
C LYS A 31 -6.66 -59.47 24.23
N SER A 32 -7.65 -58.73 23.72
CA SER A 32 -7.62 -57.26 23.64
C SER A 32 -7.60 -56.57 25.02
N GLN A 33 -8.33 -57.13 26.00
CA GLN A 33 -8.34 -56.61 27.37
C GLN A 33 -6.95 -56.70 28.02
N ILE A 34 -6.24 -57.83 27.86
CA ILE A 34 -4.88 -58.00 28.41
C ILE A 34 -3.92 -56.96 27.82
N VAL A 35 -3.92 -56.80 26.50
CA VAL A 35 -3.03 -55.86 25.79
C VAL A 35 -3.32 -54.41 26.19
N SER A 36 -4.59 -54.04 26.31
CA SER A 36 -4.97 -52.67 26.68
C SER A 36 -4.60 -52.32 28.11
N GLN A 37 -4.70 -53.29 29.03
CA GLN A 37 -4.22 -53.13 30.39
C GLN A 37 -2.71 -52.85 30.42
N LEU A 38 -1.91 -53.58 29.63
CA LEU A 38 -0.46 -53.37 29.55
C LEU A 38 -0.11 -52.01 28.97
N TYR A 39 -0.76 -51.60 27.88
CA TYR A 39 -0.51 -50.30 27.27
C TYR A 39 -0.86 -49.16 28.22
N LEU A 40 -2.01 -49.24 28.89
CA LEU A 40 -2.47 -48.18 29.77
C LEU A 40 -1.69 -48.12 31.09
N TYR A 41 -1.39 -49.25 31.74
CA TYR A 41 -0.80 -49.24 33.09
C TYR A 41 0.68 -49.58 33.14
N ARG A 42 1.30 -50.03 32.04
CA ARG A 42 2.65 -50.60 31.98
C ARG A 42 2.88 -51.81 32.89
N GLU A 43 1.89 -52.26 33.65
CA GLU A 43 1.92 -53.49 34.41
C GLU A 43 0.54 -54.13 34.48
N ILE A 44 0.52 -55.46 34.62
CA ILE A 44 -0.71 -56.23 34.88
C ILE A 44 -0.46 -57.11 36.10
N ASN A 45 -1.29 -56.92 37.14
CA ASN A 45 -1.32 -57.85 38.27
C ASN A 45 -2.17 -59.06 37.85
N LEU A 46 -1.51 -60.18 37.58
CA LEU A 46 -2.11 -61.39 37.01
C LEU A 46 -3.23 -61.92 37.90
N ARG A 47 -3.07 -61.83 39.23
CA ARG A 47 -4.07 -62.27 40.19
C ARG A 47 -5.33 -61.41 40.12
N MET A 48 -5.18 -60.11 40.31
CA MET A 48 -6.31 -59.19 40.34
C MET A 48 -7.02 -59.16 38.98
N PHE A 49 -6.26 -59.14 37.88
CA PHE A 49 -6.84 -59.11 36.55
C PHE A 49 -7.58 -60.41 36.23
N SER A 50 -7.05 -61.57 36.66
CA SER A 50 -7.73 -62.86 36.51
C SER A 50 -9.08 -62.89 37.25
N GLU A 51 -9.11 -62.40 38.49
CA GLU A 51 -10.32 -62.28 39.31
C GLU A 51 -11.36 -61.34 38.67
N GLN A 52 -10.93 -60.22 38.11
CA GLN A 52 -11.82 -59.22 37.48
C GLN A 52 -12.34 -59.63 36.09
N SER A 53 -11.51 -60.28 35.28
CA SER A 53 -11.83 -60.59 33.87
C SER A 53 -12.39 -62.01 33.68
N GLY A 54 -12.30 -62.88 34.70
CA GLY A 54 -12.63 -64.30 34.57
C GLY A 54 -11.70 -65.05 33.61
N ILE A 55 -10.47 -64.56 33.43
CA ILE A 55 -9.44 -65.21 32.61
C ILE A 55 -8.47 -65.95 33.54
N PRO A 56 -8.26 -67.28 33.39
CA PRO A 56 -7.30 -68.00 34.22
C PRO A 56 -5.89 -67.41 34.13
N ARG A 57 -5.17 -67.31 35.26
CA ARG A 57 -3.82 -66.73 35.31
C ARG A 57 -2.84 -67.39 34.33
N GLY A 58 -2.94 -68.72 34.14
CA GLY A 58 -2.14 -69.47 33.17
C GLY A 58 -2.32 -68.93 31.76
N ALA A 59 -3.56 -68.82 31.30
CA ALA A 59 -3.88 -68.30 29.97
C ALA A 59 -3.40 -66.85 29.74
N ILE A 60 -3.40 -66.01 30.78
CA ILE A 60 -2.82 -64.66 30.70
C ILE A 60 -1.30 -64.75 30.49
N LYS A 61 -0.60 -65.58 31.26
CA LYS A 61 0.86 -65.77 31.15
C LYS A 61 1.25 -66.32 29.78
N ASP A 62 0.52 -67.32 29.29
CA ASP A 62 0.76 -67.95 27.99
C ASP A 62 0.61 -66.92 26.86
N TYR A 63 -0.46 -66.11 26.93
CA TYR A 63 -0.67 -65.04 25.95
C TYR A 63 0.41 -63.95 26.02
N LEU A 64 0.83 -63.53 27.22
CA LEU A 64 1.93 -62.57 27.39
C LEU A 64 3.24 -63.11 26.82
N GLN A 65 3.54 -64.40 27.07
CA GLN A 65 4.73 -65.07 26.54
C GLN A 65 4.72 -65.07 25.01
N ILE A 66 3.57 -65.35 24.41
CA ILE A 66 3.35 -65.28 22.97
C ILE A 66 3.62 -63.87 22.43
N LEU A 67 3.09 -62.82 23.08
CA LEU A 67 3.33 -61.44 22.66
C LEU A 67 4.81 -61.05 22.73
N ILE A 68 5.56 -61.60 23.69
CA ILE A 68 7.03 -61.42 23.80
C ILE A 68 7.75 -62.14 22.67
N GLN A 69 7.41 -63.41 22.41
CA GLN A 69 8.02 -64.22 21.36
C GLN A 69 7.76 -63.66 19.95
N ALA A 70 6.57 -63.11 19.73
CA ALA A 70 6.20 -62.42 18.50
C ALA A 70 6.85 -61.03 18.36
N LEU A 71 7.71 -60.63 19.31
CA LEU A 71 8.34 -59.31 19.36
C LEU A 71 7.33 -58.17 19.27
N ILE A 72 6.13 -58.34 19.83
CA ILE A 72 5.13 -57.27 19.93
C ILE A 72 5.48 -56.38 21.11
N LEU A 73 5.91 -56.99 22.21
CA LEU A 73 6.30 -56.30 23.42
C LEU A 73 7.49 -56.97 24.11
N ARG A 74 8.14 -56.24 25.01
CA ARG A 74 9.16 -56.73 25.93
C ARG A 74 8.73 -56.38 27.35
N GLY A 75 8.82 -57.36 28.24
CA GLY A 75 8.56 -57.15 29.65
C GLY A 75 9.21 -58.22 30.49
N TYR A 76 8.96 -58.18 31.79
CA TYR A 76 9.46 -59.17 32.73
C TYR A 76 8.44 -59.42 33.84
N TYR A 77 8.44 -60.64 34.37
CA TYR A 77 7.62 -60.99 35.53
C TYR A 77 8.30 -60.53 36.81
N ARG A 78 7.54 -59.91 37.71
CA ARG A 78 7.96 -59.52 39.06
C ARG A 78 6.86 -59.96 40.04
N LYS A 79 7.07 -61.11 40.71
CA LYS A 79 6.04 -61.77 41.53
C LYS A 79 4.78 -62.08 40.69
N ASP A 80 3.61 -61.69 41.17
CA ASP A 80 2.32 -61.83 40.47
C ASP A 80 2.03 -60.70 39.45
N ARG A 81 3.05 -59.94 39.04
CA ARG A 81 2.92 -58.87 38.05
C ARG A 81 3.76 -59.14 36.82
N PHE A 82 3.25 -58.75 35.67
CA PHE A 82 4.08 -58.58 34.46
C PHE A 82 4.25 -57.10 34.19
N VAL A 83 5.50 -56.64 34.03
CA VAL A 83 5.86 -55.24 33.79
C VAL A 83 6.32 -55.07 32.35
N LEU A 84 5.66 -54.18 31.60
CA LEU A 84 5.96 -53.84 30.21
C LEU A 84 7.14 -52.86 30.13
N ALA A 85 8.30 -53.36 29.71
CA ALA A 85 9.50 -52.56 29.49
C ALA A 85 9.38 -51.71 28.20
N SER A 86 9.03 -52.34 27.07
CA SER A 86 8.83 -51.66 25.78
C SER A 86 7.76 -52.34 24.95
N ALA A 87 7.08 -51.57 24.10
CA ALA A 87 6.23 -52.10 23.04
C ALA A 87 6.92 -51.84 21.70
N TYR A 88 6.98 -52.86 20.85
CA TYR A 88 7.61 -52.80 19.54
C TYR A 88 6.59 -52.65 18.42
N ARG A 89 5.38 -53.22 18.56
CA ARG A 89 4.29 -53.14 17.58
C ARG A 89 3.00 -52.68 18.25
N TYR A 90 2.20 -51.86 17.57
CA TYR A 90 0.96 -51.29 18.10
C TYR A 90 -0.28 -51.87 17.42
N PRO A 91 -1.46 -51.90 18.08
CA PRO A 91 -2.68 -52.42 17.47
C PRO A 91 -3.03 -51.68 16.18
N THR A 92 -3.66 -52.37 15.22
CA THR A 92 -4.22 -51.68 14.05
C THR A 92 -5.27 -50.68 14.47
N VAL A 93 -5.22 -49.53 13.80
CA VAL A 93 -6.22 -48.48 13.98
C VAL A 93 -7.52 -48.97 13.36
N ASN A 94 -8.50 -49.29 14.21
CA ASN A 94 -9.86 -49.56 13.76
C ASN A 94 -10.80 -48.48 14.33
N PRO A 95 -11.01 -47.37 13.60
CA PRO A 95 -11.74 -46.23 14.15
C PRO A 95 -13.21 -46.54 14.41
N GLY A 96 -13.84 -47.40 13.59
CA GLY A 96 -15.27 -47.73 13.70
C GLY A 96 -16.16 -46.47 13.82
N ARG A 97 -17.36 -46.64 14.40
CA ARG A 97 -18.20 -45.51 14.83
C ARG A 97 -17.83 -45.10 16.25
N LEU A 98 -17.23 -43.92 16.40
CA LEU A 98 -16.92 -43.33 17.71
C LEU A 98 -18.09 -42.48 18.22
N SER A 99 -18.43 -42.62 19.50
CA SER A 99 -19.32 -41.69 20.20
C SER A 99 -18.67 -40.31 20.33
N ASN A 100 -19.46 -39.25 20.52
CA ASN A 100 -18.92 -37.89 20.68
C ASN A 100 -17.94 -37.80 21.86
N ILE A 101 -18.26 -38.41 23.01
CA ILE A 101 -17.38 -38.44 24.19
C ILE A 101 -16.00 -39.02 23.83
N ARG A 102 -15.95 -40.12 23.06
CA ARG A 102 -14.69 -40.75 22.63
C ARG A 102 -13.91 -39.87 21.65
N LYS A 103 -14.59 -39.20 20.71
CA LYS A 103 -13.96 -38.23 19.81
C LYS A 103 -13.38 -37.05 20.58
N ASN A 104 -14.13 -36.53 21.56
CA ASN A 104 -13.70 -35.41 22.39
C ASN A 104 -12.49 -35.80 23.26
N LEU A 105 -12.53 -36.98 23.86
CA LEU A 105 -11.43 -37.55 24.63
C LEU A 105 -10.16 -37.65 23.78
N LEU A 106 -10.25 -38.22 22.57
CA LEU A 106 -9.10 -38.27 21.64
C LEU A 106 -8.60 -36.87 21.27
N GLY A 107 -9.51 -35.92 21.05
CA GLY A 107 -9.18 -34.52 20.75
C GLY A 107 -8.39 -33.84 21.84
N ILE A 108 -8.82 -33.96 23.10
CA ILE A 108 -8.10 -33.42 24.26
C ILE A 108 -6.71 -34.07 24.38
N LEU A 109 -6.66 -35.39 24.29
CA LEU A 109 -5.39 -36.11 24.43
C LEU A 109 -4.43 -35.77 23.28
N ALA A 110 -4.93 -35.47 22.06
CA ALA A 110 -4.11 -35.16 20.89
C ALA A 110 -3.21 -33.91 21.07
N CYS A 111 -3.65 -32.94 21.86
CA CYS A 111 -2.90 -31.72 22.14
C CYS A 111 -2.10 -31.75 23.46
N ASN A 112 -2.21 -32.82 24.25
CA ASN A 112 -1.60 -32.90 25.57
C ASN A 112 -0.69 -34.12 25.70
N LYS A 113 0.63 -33.91 25.82
CA LYS A 113 1.59 -34.99 26.10
C LYS A 113 1.38 -35.61 27.48
N LYS A 114 0.83 -34.84 28.42
CA LYS A 114 0.59 -35.21 29.81
C LYS A 114 -0.66 -34.50 30.31
N ILE A 115 -1.57 -35.22 30.95
CA ILE A 115 -2.79 -34.63 31.51
C ILE A 115 -3.32 -35.39 32.73
N GLU A 116 -3.79 -34.67 33.74
CA GLU A 116 -4.37 -35.27 34.95
C GLU A 116 -5.72 -35.93 34.67
N LEU A 117 -5.94 -37.12 35.22
CA LEU A 117 -7.16 -37.90 35.06
C LEU A 117 -8.38 -37.18 35.66
N ASN A 118 -8.19 -36.52 36.81
CA ASN A 118 -9.21 -35.68 37.44
C ASN A 118 -9.60 -34.47 36.59
N LEU A 119 -8.64 -33.86 35.88
CA LEU A 119 -8.91 -32.74 34.98
C LEU A 119 -9.74 -33.22 33.78
N LEU A 120 -9.34 -34.34 33.14
CA LEU A 120 -10.10 -34.95 32.04
C LEU A 120 -11.55 -35.25 32.43
N ARG A 121 -11.73 -35.85 33.61
CA ARG A 121 -13.04 -36.20 34.16
C ARG A 121 -13.95 -34.98 34.26
N LYS A 122 -13.42 -33.88 34.81
CA LYS A 122 -14.15 -32.62 34.95
C LYS A 122 -14.46 -31.98 33.60
N ILE A 123 -13.52 -31.99 32.64
CA ILE A 123 -13.74 -31.43 31.29
C ILE A 123 -14.85 -32.19 30.56
N LEU A 124 -14.79 -33.53 30.57
CA LEU A 124 -15.75 -34.40 29.88
C LEU A 124 -17.08 -34.58 30.63
N ASN A 125 -17.12 -34.20 31.91
CA ASN A 125 -18.27 -34.38 32.81
C ASN A 125 -18.74 -35.84 32.89
N ILE A 126 -17.81 -36.76 33.13
CA ILE A 126 -18.06 -38.21 33.26
C ILE A 126 -17.52 -38.75 34.59
N SER A 127 -17.83 -40.00 34.94
CA SER A 127 -17.24 -40.66 36.12
C SER A 127 -15.81 -41.16 35.84
N SER A 128 -15.04 -41.49 36.89
CA SER A 128 -13.71 -42.09 36.73
C SER A 128 -13.79 -43.43 36.01
N ASP A 129 -14.75 -44.28 36.36
CA ASP A 129 -14.92 -45.61 35.76
C ASP A 129 -15.30 -45.52 34.29
N GLU A 130 -16.19 -44.58 33.94
CA GLU A 130 -16.57 -44.30 32.56
C GLU A 130 -15.39 -43.79 31.72
N LEU A 131 -14.56 -42.90 32.29
CA LEU A 131 -13.35 -42.42 31.63
C LEU A 131 -12.35 -43.56 31.37
N ILE A 132 -12.10 -44.42 32.37
CA ILE A 132 -11.22 -45.60 32.21
C ILE A 132 -11.79 -46.55 31.16
N SER A 133 -13.11 -46.78 31.16
CA SER A 133 -13.79 -47.59 30.14
C SER A 133 -13.59 -47.03 28.72
N HIS A 134 -13.70 -45.71 28.54
CA HIS A 134 -13.43 -45.06 27.25
C HIS A 134 -11.95 -45.16 26.85
N LEU A 135 -11.01 -44.94 27.77
CA LEU A 135 -9.57 -45.08 27.49
C LEU A 135 -9.19 -46.50 27.10
N LEU A 136 -9.70 -47.51 27.81
CA LEU A 136 -9.51 -48.92 27.47
C LEU A 136 -10.09 -49.21 26.09
N PHE A 137 -11.31 -48.76 25.80
CA PHE A 137 -11.91 -48.93 24.47
C PHE A 137 -11.03 -48.34 23.35
N LEU A 138 -10.52 -47.12 23.54
CA LEU A 138 -9.67 -46.47 22.55
C LEU A 138 -8.32 -47.19 22.38
N THR A 139 -7.77 -47.73 23.48
CA THR A 139 -6.53 -48.52 23.48
C THR A 139 -6.72 -49.84 22.74
N ILE A 140 -7.83 -50.55 23.00
CA ILE A 140 -8.22 -51.79 22.31
C ILE A 140 -8.26 -51.58 20.79
N ARG A 141 -8.76 -50.41 20.35
CA ARG A 141 -8.93 -50.04 18.95
C ARG A 141 -7.69 -49.43 18.30
N GLY A 142 -6.56 -49.37 19.01
CA GLY A 142 -5.33 -48.75 18.53
C GLY A 142 -5.42 -47.23 18.33
N LEU A 143 -6.46 -46.58 18.85
CA LEU A 143 -6.70 -45.14 18.65
C LEU A 143 -5.94 -44.26 19.66
N PHE A 144 -5.52 -44.86 20.77
CA PHE A 144 -4.82 -44.20 21.86
C PHE A 144 -3.77 -45.14 22.44
N ILE A 145 -2.56 -44.62 22.65
CA ILE A 145 -1.49 -45.29 23.38
C ILE A 145 -0.92 -44.28 24.37
N GLY A 146 -1.04 -44.57 25.65
CA GLY A 146 -0.50 -43.74 26.71
C GLY A 146 -0.44 -44.48 28.03
N ILE A 147 0.30 -43.92 28.98
CA ILE A 147 0.58 -44.54 30.28
C ILE A 147 -0.14 -43.75 31.37
N LEU A 148 -1.00 -44.40 32.13
CA LEU A 148 -1.59 -43.89 33.36
C LEU A 148 -0.61 -44.13 34.52
N LYS A 149 0.01 -43.06 35.02
CA LYS A 149 0.94 -43.08 36.15
C LYS A 149 0.59 -41.94 37.10
N ASN A 150 0.49 -42.22 38.40
CA ASN A 150 0.23 -41.20 39.42
C ASN A 150 -0.99 -40.30 39.14
N GLN A 151 -2.11 -40.87 38.67
CA GLN A 151 -3.31 -40.11 38.26
C GLN A 151 -3.10 -39.21 37.03
N GLU A 152 -2.03 -39.40 36.27
CA GLU A 152 -1.72 -38.65 35.05
C GLU A 152 -1.61 -39.58 33.85
N ILE A 153 -2.18 -39.15 32.73
CA ILE A 153 -2.08 -39.84 31.44
C ILE A 153 -0.92 -39.23 30.67
N HIS A 154 0.11 -40.03 30.41
CA HIS A 154 1.24 -39.70 29.55
C HIS A 154 0.98 -40.25 28.15
N VAL A 155 0.57 -39.38 27.24
CA VAL A 155 0.25 -39.74 25.86
C VAL A 155 1.53 -40.06 25.09
N GLN A 156 1.60 -41.25 24.50
CA GLN A 156 2.72 -41.66 23.65
C GLN A 156 2.36 -41.55 22.17
N ASN A 157 1.15 -41.98 21.79
CA ASN A 157 0.67 -41.90 20.43
C ASN A 157 -0.87 -41.80 20.41
N ILE A 158 -1.40 -41.07 19.44
CA ILE A 158 -2.84 -40.89 19.23
C ILE A 158 -3.12 -41.00 17.75
N TRP A 159 -4.14 -41.78 17.43
CA TRP A 159 -4.66 -41.82 16.08
C TRP A 159 -5.28 -40.47 15.71
N THR A 160 -4.83 -39.95 14.58
CA THR A 160 -5.47 -38.83 13.92
C THR A 160 -6.16 -39.32 12.67
N PRO A 161 -7.44 -38.96 12.44
CA PRO A 161 -8.13 -39.39 11.24
C PRO A 161 -7.40 -38.91 9.98
N PRO A 162 -7.26 -39.75 8.93
CA PRO A 162 -6.59 -39.37 7.68
C PRO A 162 -7.42 -38.38 6.85
N GLU A 163 -8.74 -38.31 7.08
CA GLU A 163 -9.63 -37.43 6.34
C GLU A 163 -9.33 -35.96 6.60
N LYS A 164 -9.29 -35.18 5.51
CA LYS A 164 -9.25 -33.73 5.58
C LYS A 164 -10.61 -33.22 6.06
N VAL A 165 -10.73 -32.89 7.35
CA VAL A 165 -11.87 -32.12 7.83
C VAL A 165 -11.83 -30.71 7.24
N LYS A 166 -12.88 -30.36 6.51
CA LYS A 166 -13.18 -28.99 6.13
C LYS A 166 -13.60 -28.23 7.38
N ILE A 167 -12.97 -27.08 7.61
CA ILE A 167 -13.33 -26.16 8.69
C ILE A 167 -14.58 -25.40 8.22
N SER A 168 -15.65 -25.48 9.01
CA SER A 168 -16.89 -24.73 8.71
C SER A 168 -16.78 -23.26 9.15
N SER A 169 -17.72 -22.43 8.67
CA SER A 169 -17.89 -21.05 9.16
C SER A 169 -18.13 -21.03 10.67
N ASP A 170 -18.95 -21.94 11.19
CA ASP A 170 -19.26 -22.05 12.62
C ASP A 170 -18.03 -22.41 13.45
N ASP A 171 -17.20 -23.33 12.93
CA ASP A 171 -15.94 -23.71 13.58
C ASP A 171 -15.04 -22.48 13.70
N THR A 172 -14.93 -21.70 12.62
CA THR A 172 -14.11 -20.47 12.62
C THR A 172 -14.69 -19.41 13.56
N PHE A 173 -16.03 -19.27 13.62
CA PHE A 173 -16.71 -18.36 14.55
C PHE A 173 -16.44 -18.74 16.02
N ILE A 174 -16.56 -20.02 16.36
CA ILE A 174 -16.30 -20.52 17.72
C ILE A 174 -14.84 -20.31 18.11
N ILE A 175 -13.89 -20.68 17.24
CA ILE A 175 -12.46 -20.53 17.52
C ILE A 175 -12.07 -19.05 17.63
N GLY A 176 -12.58 -18.21 16.73
CA GLY A 176 -12.38 -16.76 16.81
C GLY A 176 -12.91 -16.19 18.12
N THR A 177 -14.10 -16.62 18.57
CA THR A 177 -14.67 -16.21 19.85
C THR A 177 -13.82 -16.67 21.04
N CYS A 178 -13.24 -17.87 20.97
CA CYS A 178 -12.31 -18.34 22.00
C CYS A 178 -11.04 -17.46 22.05
N MET A 179 -10.49 -17.10 20.88
CA MET A 179 -9.32 -16.23 20.78
C MET A 179 -9.60 -14.82 21.32
N LEU A 180 -10.80 -14.28 21.08
CA LEU A 180 -11.22 -12.99 21.61
C LEU A 180 -11.21 -12.93 23.14
N LEU A 181 -11.58 -14.03 23.81
CA LEU A 181 -11.70 -14.09 25.26
C LEU A 181 -10.38 -14.47 25.98
N ARG A 182 -9.34 -14.91 25.26
CA ARG A 182 -8.07 -15.49 25.76
C ARG A 182 -8.25 -16.74 26.64
N ASP A 183 -8.87 -16.59 27.81
CA ASP A 183 -9.26 -17.67 28.72
C ASP A 183 -10.76 -17.92 28.61
N ALA A 184 -11.15 -18.50 27.49
CA ALA A 184 -12.52 -18.55 27.05
C ALA A 184 -13.34 -19.56 27.83
N ASP A 185 -14.21 -19.09 28.73
CA ASP A 185 -15.23 -19.91 29.37
C ASP A 185 -16.19 -20.47 28.32
N LEU A 186 -16.35 -21.79 28.27
CA LEU A 186 -17.24 -22.45 27.31
C LEU A 186 -18.70 -21.97 27.43
N ASN A 187 -19.16 -21.58 28.62
CA ASN A 187 -20.50 -21.00 28.79
C ASN A 187 -20.60 -19.60 28.17
N LYS A 188 -19.56 -18.78 28.31
CA LYS A 188 -19.50 -17.43 27.73
C LYS A 188 -19.41 -17.52 26.20
N VAL A 189 -18.59 -18.44 25.67
CA VAL A 189 -18.51 -18.72 24.23
C VAL A 189 -19.86 -19.19 23.69
N ALA A 190 -20.52 -20.13 24.37
CA ALA A 190 -21.87 -20.58 24.01
C ALA A 190 -22.87 -19.42 23.95
N LYS A 191 -22.89 -18.56 24.97
CA LYS A 191 -23.76 -17.37 25.01
C LYS A 191 -23.51 -16.41 23.84
N LEU A 192 -22.25 -16.08 23.56
CA LEU A 192 -21.87 -15.13 22.50
C LEU A 192 -22.12 -15.68 21.09
N THR A 193 -21.98 -17.00 20.92
CA THR A 193 -22.09 -17.65 19.60
C THR A 193 -23.49 -18.18 19.29
N GLY A 194 -24.35 -18.31 20.31
CA GLY A 194 -25.66 -18.94 20.20
C GLY A 194 -25.64 -20.47 20.15
N PHE A 195 -24.47 -21.12 20.18
CA PHE A 195 -24.35 -22.57 20.23
C PHE A 195 -24.51 -23.10 21.66
N SER A 196 -24.90 -24.37 21.82
CA SER A 196 -24.87 -24.99 23.13
C SER A 196 -23.42 -25.17 23.61
N ARG A 197 -23.19 -25.17 24.93
CA ARG A 197 -21.88 -25.48 25.53
C ARG A 197 -21.30 -26.80 24.99
N LYS A 198 -22.16 -27.79 24.78
CA LYS A 198 -21.77 -29.10 24.26
C LYS A 198 -21.30 -29.00 22.81
N ASP A 199 -22.00 -28.27 21.95
CA ASP A 199 -21.61 -28.10 20.54
C ASP A 199 -20.29 -27.36 20.40
N VAL A 200 -20.08 -26.31 21.21
CA VAL A 200 -18.80 -25.58 21.29
C VAL A 200 -17.66 -26.55 21.64
N PHE A 201 -17.85 -27.34 22.70
CA PHE A 201 -16.85 -28.31 23.14
C PHE A 201 -16.57 -29.40 22.09
N ASP A 202 -17.63 -30.02 21.53
CA ASP A 202 -17.54 -31.08 20.53
C ASP A 202 -16.78 -30.59 19.28
N ARG A 203 -17.02 -29.35 18.83
CA ARG A 203 -16.33 -28.76 17.68
C ARG A 203 -14.86 -28.44 17.96
N ILE A 204 -14.54 -27.86 19.12
CA ILE A 204 -13.16 -27.60 19.52
C ILE A 204 -12.37 -28.90 19.59
N ALA A 205 -12.89 -29.90 20.31
CA ALA A 205 -12.22 -31.17 20.49
C ALA A 205 -12.08 -31.94 19.17
N LYS A 206 -13.09 -31.85 18.28
CA LYS A 206 -12.95 -32.33 16.89
C LYS A 206 -11.77 -31.66 16.21
N LEU A 207 -11.68 -30.32 16.17
CA LEU A 207 -10.56 -29.65 15.48
C LEU A 207 -9.18 -30.00 16.07
N MET A 208 -9.09 -30.21 17.39
CA MET A 208 -7.88 -30.71 18.05
C MET A 208 -7.51 -32.12 17.58
N LEU A 209 -8.49 -33.03 17.49
CA LEU A 209 -8.29 -34.40 16.99
C LEU A 209 -7.74 -34.42 15.55
N TYR A 210 -8.25 -33.54 14.68
CA TYR A 210 -7.79 -33.42 13.30
C TYR A 210 -6.53 -32.55 13.14
N ARG A 211 -5.87 -32.18 14.25
CA ARG A 211 -4.68 -31.31 14.29
C ARG A 211 -4.86 -30.01 13.50
N LYS A 212 -6.05 -29.43 13.59
CA LYS A 212 -6.38 -28.11 13.02
C LYS A 212 -6.27 -27.01 14.06
N LEU A 213 -6.34 -27.36 15.34
CA LEU A 213 -6.28 -26.46 16.48
C LEU A 213 -5.33 -27.03 17.53
N ASP A 214 -4.45 -26.18 18.06
CA ASP A 214 -3.70 -26.44 19.28
C ASP A 214 -4.30 -25.59 20.40
N ALA A 215 -4.89 -26.25 21.39
CA ALA A 215 -5.57 -25.62 22.51
C ALA A 215 -5.38 -26.45 23.78
N SER A 216 -5.53 -25.82 24.94
CA SER A 216 -5.60 -26.49 26.24
C SER A 216 -6.89 -26.13 26.96
N PHE A 217 -7.40 -27.10 27.73
CA PHE A 217 -8.53 -26.89 28.61
C PHE A 217 -8.06 -26.74 30.05
N GLU A 218 -8.68 -25.82 30.77
CA GLU A 218 -8.48 -25.63 32.20
C GLU A 218 -9.83 -25.71 32.91
N VAL A 219 -9.82 -26.16 34.16
CA VAL A 219 -11.03 -26.21 34.99
C VAL A 219 -10.77 -25.48 36.29
N THR A 220 -11.42 -24.33 36.46
CA THR A 220 -11.34 -23.50 37.66
C THR A 220 -12.64 -23.61 38.46
N GLY A 221 -12.56 -23.91 39.76
CA GLY A 221 -13.74 -23.99 40.63
C GLY A 221 -13.58 -24.97 41.80
N GLY A 222 -14.12 -24.59 42.97
CA GLY A 222 -14.04 -25.37 44.22
C GLY A 222 -14.95 -26.60 44.25
N ILE A 223 -14.73 -27.46 45.26
CA ILE A 223 -15.36 -28.79 45.46
C ILE A 223 -16.90 -28.77 45.41
N VAL A 224 -17.52 -27.60 45.63
CA VAL A 224 -18.98 -27.44 45.86
C VAL A 224 -19.67 -26.58 44.78
N GLY A 225 -18.98 -26.16 43.70
CA GLY A 225 -19.55 -25.33 42.63
C GLY A 225 -19.50 -25.98 41.24
N SER A 226 -20.37 -25.54 40.32
CA SER A 226 -20.25 -25.88 38.90
C SER A 226 -18.89 -25.39 38.38
N GLY A 227 -17.96 -26.33 38.16
CA GLY A 227 -16.62 -26.00 37.69
C GLY A 227 -16.69 -25.24 36.36
N LYS A 228 -15.99 -24.11 36.28
CA LYS A 228 -15.83 -23.34 35.05
C LYS A 228 -14.79 -24.05 34.18
N THR A 229 -15.17 -24.43 32.96
CA THR A 229 -14.24 -24.99 31.97
C THR A 229 -13.85 -23.89 31.00
N SER A 230 -12.57 -23.51 30.99
CA SER A 230 -12.01 -22.58 30.02
C SER A 230 -11.21 -23.31 28.95
N VAL A 231 -11.14 -22.72 27.77
CA VAL A 231 -10.25 -23.14 26.69
C VAL A 231 -9.29 -21.99 26.36
N ASN A 232 -8.01 -22.32 26.26
CA ASN A 232 -6.97 -21.41 25.81
C ASN A 232 -6.47 -21.89 24.44
N VAL A 233 -6.72 -21.08 23.40
CA VAL A 233 -6.30 -21.37 22.02
C VAL A 233 -4.85 -20.91 21.85
N LYS A 234 -3.93 -21.86 21.72
CA LYS A 234 -2.50 -21.58 21.54
C LYS A 234 -2.17 -21.26 20.10
N LYS A 235 -2.69 -22.06 19.16
CA LYS A 235 -2.42 -21.89 17.73
C LYS A 235 -3.54 -22.46 16.87
N TYR A 236 -3.97 -21.69 15.88
CA TYR A 236 -4.85 -22.20 14.83
C TYR A 236 -4.00 -22.71 13.64
N LEU A 237 -3.81 -24.03 13.57
CA LEU A 237 -2.77 -24.65 12.72
C LEU A 237 -3.06 -24.54 11.23
N ILE A 238 -4.34 -24.45 10.85
CA ILE A 238 -4.77 -24.16 9.48
C ILE A 238 -5.69 -22.94 9.55
N ALA A 239 -5.09 -21.79 9.90
CA ALA A 239 -5.79 -20.54 9.80
C ALA A 239 -6.24 -20.31 8.35
N PRO A 240 -7.41 -19.69 8.14
CA PRO A 240 -7.77 -19.20 6.83
C PRO A 240 -6.68 -18.27 6.26
N ARG A 241 -6.69 -18.07 4.94
CA ARG A 241 -5.77 -17.13 4.30
C ARG A 241 -5.89 -15.75 4.96
N VAL A 242 -4.78 -15.24 5.49
CA VAL A 242 -4.68 -13.85 5.96
C VAL A 242 -4.92 -12.95 4.76
N LEU A 243 -5.93 -12.09 4.87
CA LEU A 243 -6.23 -11.09 3.86
C LEU A 243 -5.52 -9.79 4.22
N PRO A 244 -5.01 -9.03 3.23
CA PRO A 244 -4.48 -7.70 3.49
C PRO A 244 -5.63 -6.74 3.89
N VAL A 245 -5.32 -5.62 4.55
CA VAL A 245 -6.34 -4.66 5.04
C VAL A 245 -7.14 -4.07 3.88
N GLU A 246 -6.51 -3.94 2.72
CA GLU A 246 -7.09 -3.49 1.46
C GLU A 246 -8.18 -4.43 0.93
N ALA A 247 -8.18 -5.70 1.34
CA ALA A 247 -9.17 -6.67 0.94
C ALA A 247 -10.41 -6.70 1.85
N LEU A 248 -10.45 -5.89 2.91
CA LEU A 248 -11.64 -5.73 3.76
C LEU A 248 -12.75 -5.04 2.96
N GLN A 249 -13.97 -5.57 3.05
CA GLN A 249 -15.15 -5.04 2.35
C GLN A 249 -16.28 -4.73 3.33
N GLY A 250 -17.08 -3.70 3.01
CA GLY A 250 -18.31 -3.34 3.72
C GLY A 250 -18.14 -3.29 5.24
N ASP A 251 -18.94 -4.10 5.94
CA ASP A 251 -18.99 -4.20 7.40
C ASP A 251 -17.63 -4.55 8.04
N GLU A 252 -16.80 -5.38 7.40
CA GLU A 252 -15.47 -5.71 7.95
C GLU A 252 -14.57 -4.47 8.00
N ARG A 253 -14.65 -3.63 6.96
CA ARG A 253 -13.87 -2.39 6.86
C ARG A 253 -14.36 -1.34 7.85
N ALA A 254 -15.68 -1.16 7.95
CA ALA A 254 -16.30 -0.27 8.93
C ALA A 254 -15.96 -0.68 10.37
N LEU A 255 -16.00 -1.98 10.66
CA LEU A 255 -15.67 -2.53 11.97
C LEU A 255 -14.23 -2.24 12.39
N VAL A 256 -13.28 -2.58 11.51
CA VAL A 256 -11.85 -2.40 11.79
C VAL A 256 -11.53 -0.91 11.91
N GLY A 257 -12.01 -0.09 10.97
CA GLY A 257 -11.81 1.36 10.99
C GLY A 257 -12.35 2.00 12.28
N PHE A 258 -13.58 1.69 12.68
CA PHE A 258 -14.21 2.30 13.84
C PHE A 258 -13.48 1.91 15.14
N THR A 259 -13.13 0.63 15.27
CA THR A 259 -12.40 0.11 16.43
C THR A 259 -10.99 0.73 16.52
N LEU A 260 -10.31 0.93 15.38
CA LEU A 260 -9.00 1.60 15.33
C LEU A 260 -9.08 3.06 15.79
N LEU A 261 -10.11 3.80 15.34
CA LEU A 261 -10.33 5.17 15.77
C LEU A 261 -10.65 5.27 17.27
N LYS A 262 -11.49 4.36 17.80
CA LYS A 262 -11.89 4.39 19.21
C LYS A 262 -10.84 3.81 20.17
N LYS A 263 -9.95 2.93 19.69
CA LYS A 263 -8.97 2.13 20.46
C LYS A 263 -9.60 1.11 21.43
N GLU A 264 -10.72 1.44 22.04
CA GLU A 264 -11.57 0.51 22.80
C GLU A 264 -13.05 0.80 22.51
N VAL A 265 -13.85 -0.24 22.27
CA VAL A 265 -15.26 -0.08 21.90
C VAL A 265 -16.14 -1.13 22.55
N ASP A 266 -17.31 -0.73 23.03
CA ASP A 266 -18.35 -1.65 23.49
C ASP A 266 -19.04 -2.31 22.28
N ILE A 267 -19.34 -3.61 22.36
CA ILE A 267 -19.88 -4.33 21.21
C ILE A 267 -21.24 -3.79 20.76
N ASP A 268 -22.06 -3.31 21.70
CA ASP A 268 -23.36 -2.67 21.45
C ASP A 268 -23.19 -1.34 20.70
N GLU A 269 -22.13 -0.57 20.99
CA GLU A 269 -21.83 0.68 20.27
C GLU A 269 -21.44 0.36 18.82
N LEU A 270 -20.59 -0.65 18.64
CA LEU A 270 -20.14 -1.11 17.33
C LEU A 270 -21.30 -1.70 16.49
N ALA A 271 -22.20 -2.46 17.14
CA ALA A 271 -23.42 -3.00 16.56
C ALA A 271 -24.36 -1.90 16.04
N LYS A 272 -24.59 -0.86 16.85
CA LYS A 272 -25.36 0.32 16.43
C LYS A 272 -24.71 1.06 15.26
N TYR A 273 -23.38 1.15 15.24
CA TYR A 273 -22.67 1.86 14.17
C TYR A 273 -22.77 1.13 12.81
N ILE A 274 -22.62 -0.19 12.81
CA ILE A 274 -22.66 -1.01 11.57
C ILE A 274 -24.11 -1.36 11.18
N ASP A 275 -25.10 -0.99 11.99
CA ASP A 275 -26.51 -1.35 11.83
C ASP A 275 -26.71 -2.87 11.77
N LYS A 276 -26.18 -3.57 12.80
CA LYS A 276 -26.20 -5.03 12.93
C LYS A 276 -26.52 -5.46 14.35
N GLU A 277 -27.01 -6.68 14.50
CA GLU A 277 -27.16 -7.33 15.80
C GLU A 277 -25.78 -7.65 16.43
N GLU A 278 -25.68 -7.59 17.75
CA GLU A 278 -24.43 -7.87 18.50
C GLU A 278 -23.82 -9.24 18.14
N THR A 279 -24.66 -10.25 17.90
CA THR A 279 -24.21 -11.60 17.53
C THR A 279 -23.56 -11.64 16.14
N GLU A 280 -24.03 -10.83 15.20
CA GLU A 280 -23.44 -10.72 13.86
C GLU A 280 -22.12 -9.95 13.91
N VAL A 281 -22.06 -8.86 14.68
CA VAL A 281 -20.80 -8.14 14.93
C VAL A 281 -19.79 -9.06 15.60
N THR A 282 -20.18 -9.77 16.67
CA THR A 282 -19.31 -10.75 17.34
C THR A 282 -18.78 -11.78 16.35
N ARG A 283 -19.62 -12.25 15.43
CA ARG A 283 -19.24 -13.18 14.37
C ARG A 283 -18.21 -12.57 13.41
N LEU A 284 -18.38 -11.33 12.96
CA LEU A 284 -17.40 -10.63 12.11
C LEU A 284 -16.05 -10.47 12.80
N VAL A 285 -16.05 -9.98 14.06
CA VAL A 285 -14.85 -9.81 14.88
C VAL A 285 -14.11 -11.14 15.06
N ALA A 286 -14.86 -12.21 15.38
CA ALA A 286 -14.32 -13.55 15.55
C ALA A 286 -13.72 -14.08 14.25
N PHE A 287 -14.36 -13.88 13.10
CA PHE A 287 -13.80 -14.26 11.81
C PHE A 287 -12.49 -13.53 11.52
N LEU A 288 -12.45 -12.20 11.68
CA LEU A 288 -11.22 -11.42 11.46
C LEU A 288 -10.08 -11.89 12.37
N THR A 289 -10.38 -12.17 13.63
CA THR A 289 -9.42 -12.66 14.63
C THR A 289 -8.90 -14.04 14.29
N ALA A 290 -9.79 -14.98 13.92
CA ALA A 290 -9.42 -16.34 13.55
C ALA A 290 -8.63 -16.40 12.24
N ARG A 291 -8.94 -15.54 11.26
CA ARG A 291 -8.19 -15.40 10.00
C ARG A 291 -6.79 -14.81 10.23
N GLY A 292 -6.61 -14.05 11.31
CA GLY A 292 -5.38 -13.28 11.54
C GLY A 292 -5.24 -12.05 10.65
N THR A 293 -6.28 -11.69 9.88
CA THR A 293 -6.36 -10.42 9.13
C THR A 293 -6.29 -9.24 10.10
N PHE A 294 -7.05 -9.32 11.19
CA PHE A 294 -7.05 -8.32 12.24
C PHE A 294 -7.41 -8.98 13.57
N GLN A 295 -6.53 -8.91 14.56
CA GLN A 295 -6.73 -9.56 15.84
C GLN A 295 -7.32 -8.60 16.86
N PHE A 296 -8.40 -9.04 17.51
CA PHE A 296 -9.02 -8.33 18.61
C PHE A 296 -9.01 -9.18 19.88
N ILE A 297 -9.22 -8.54 21.02
CA ILE A 297 -9.44 -9.16 22.32
C ILE A 297 -10.53 -8.39 23.08
N PHE A 298 -11.22 -9.08 23.98
CA PHE A 298 -11.98 -8.43 25.04
C PHE A 298 -11.06 -8.10 26.21
N ASN A 299 -11.07 -6.85 26.66
CA ASN A 299 -10.38 -6.45 27.88
C ASN A 299 -11.20 -6.82 29.14
N GLU A 300 -10.69 -6.48 30.32
CA GLU A 300 -11.33 -6.78 31.61
C GLU A 300 -12.72 -6.14 31.76
N ASN A 301 -12.98 -5.04 31.04
CA ASN A 301 -14.26 -4.33 31.01
C ASN A 301 -15.21 -4.86 29.93
N ASN A 302 -14.92 -6.00 29.31
CA ASN A 302 -15.64 -6.55 28.15
C ASN A 302 -15.69 -5.61 26.93
N LYS A 303 -14.76 -4.65 26.82
CA LYS A 303 -14.61 -3.84 25.61
C LYS A 303 -13.71 -4.53 24.62
N LEU A 304 -14.04 -4.37 23.34
CA LEU A 304 -13.23 -4.85 22.23
C LEU A 304 -12.03 -3.92 22.00
N VAL A 305 -10.84 -4.50 21.95
CA VAL A 305 -9.56 -3.78 21.77
C VAL A 305 -8.77 -4.46 20.65
N PRO A 306 -8.18 -3.72 19.71
CA PRO A 306 -7.28 -4.27 18.70
C PRO A 306 -5.97 -4.71 19.36
N VAL A 307 -5.47 -5.91 19.03
CA VAL A 307 -4.22 -6.44 19.60
C VAL A 307 -3.00 -5.77 18.98
N VAL A 308 -3.06 -5.49 17.68
CA VAL A 308 -1.99 -4.87 16.90
C VAL A 308 -2.59 -3.75 16.07
N PHE A 309 -1.96 -2.58 16.10
CA PHE A 309 -2.26 -1.50 15.18
C PHE A 309 -1.46 -1.74 13.90
N PRO A 310 -2.10 -1.79 12.72
CA PRO A 310 -1.39 -1.97 11.48
C PRO A 310 -0.54 -0.73 11.22
N ASP A 311 0.75 -0.91 10.92
CA ASP A 311 1.55 0.18 10.38
C ASP A 311 1.17 0.35 8.91
N THR A 312 0.15 1.16 8.67
CA THR A 312 -0.32 1.45 7.32
C THR A 312 0.52 2.57 6.72
N SER A 313 0.94 2.36 5.48
CA SER A 313 1.54 3.38 4.62
C SER A 313 0.69 3.50 3.36
N PRO A 314 0.43 4.72 2.85
CA PRO A 314 -0.35 4.89 1.64
C PRO A 314 0.25 4.11 0.47
N ASN A 315 -0.54 3.19 -0.08
CA ASN A 315 -0.18 2.38 -1.23
C ASN A 315 -0.65 3.01 -2.57
N GLN A 316 -1.55 3.99 -2.48
CA GLN A 316 -2.11 4.77 -3.57
C GLN A 316 -2.12 6.27 -3.20
N THR A 317 -2.39 7.12 -4.17
CA THR A 317 -2.53 8.57 -4.01
C THR A 317 -3.93 8.94 -3.50
N ILE A 318 -4.06 10.13 -2.92
CA ILE A 318 -5.38 10.61 -2.46
C ILE A 318 -6.31 10.92 -3.63
N GLU A 319 -5.73 11.32 -4.77
CA GLU A 319 -6.40 11.50 -6.04
C GLU A 319 -6.99 10.17 -6.56
N GLU A 320 -6.23 9.07 -6.49
CA GLU A 320 -6.72 7.74 -6.85
C GLU A 320 -7.90 7.34 -5.96
N MET A 321 -7.81 7.55 -4.63
CA MET A 321 -8.96 7.31 -3.73
C MET A 321 -10.19 8.16 -4.10
N ALA A 322 -9.99 9.44 -4.40
CA ALA A 322 -11.05 10.34 -4.80
C ALA A 322 -11.64 9.99 -6.17
N SER A 323 -10.86 9.37 -7.07
CA SER A 323 -11.35 8.93 -8.37
C SER A 323 -12.23 7.67 -8.30
N LEU A 324 -12.03 6.84 -7.27
CA LEU A 324 -12.77 5.59 -7.03
C LEU A 324 -14.04 5.77 -6.20
N SER A 325 -14.31 6.99 -5.72
CA SER A 325 -15.41 7.28 -4.79
C SER A 325 -16.06 8.62 -5.11
N PHE A 326 -17.35 8.77 -4.79
CA PHE A 326 -18.01 10.08 -4.82
C PHE A 326 -17.66 10.96 -3.60
N PHE A 327 -16.87 10.42 -2.66
CA PHE A 327 -16.44 11.14 -1.46
C PHE A 327 -15.18 11.94 -1.75
N ASN A 328 -15.19 13.23 -1.40
CA ASN A 328 -14.07 14.15 -1.66
C ASN A 328 -12.96 13.98 -0.59
N TYR A 329 -12.16 12.92 -0.74
CA TYR A 329 -11.07 12.62 0.18
C TYR A 329 -10.03 13.74 0.28
N GLU A 330 -9.75 14.43 -0.83
CA GLU A 330 -8.81 15.55 -0.87
C GLU A 330 -9.25 16.67 0.11
N ALA A 331 -10.54 17.06 0.06
CA ALA A 331 -11.08 18.08 0.94
C ALA A 331 -11.10 17.63 2.41
N LEU A 332 -11.47 16.37 2.69
CA LEU A 332 -11.47 15.83 4.05
C LEU A 332 -10.04 15.82 4.63
N PHE A 333 -9.07 15.31 3.88
CA PHE A 333 -7.67 15.27 4.31
C PHE A 333 -7.11 16.68 4.51
N GLY A 334 -7.45 17.61 3.60
CA GLY A 334 -7.19 19.03 3.75
C GLY A 334 -7.73 19.59 5.06
N LEU A 335 -9.00 19.35 5.38
CA LEU A 335 -9.62 19.78 6.65
C LEU A 335 -8.90 19.22 7.87
N LEU A 336 -8.64 17.91 7.89
CA LEU A 336 -7.93 17.24 8.98
C LEU A 336 -6.50 17.78 9.16
N SER A 337 -5.88 18.27 8.08
CA SER A 337 -4.54 18.88 8.14
C SER A 337 -4.47 20.30 8.68
N THR A 338 -5.61 20.89 9.05
CA THR A 338 -5.66 22.27 9.58
C THR A 338 -5.80 22.36 11.09
N GLN A 339 -6.28 21.29 11.76
CA GLN A 339 -6.54 21.28 13.19
C GLN A 339 -6.31 19.88 13.76
N ASP A 340 -5.54 19.78 14.84
CA ASP A 340 -5.29 18.51 15.54
C ASP A 340 -6.55 17.97 16.23
N ARG A 341 -7.58 18.80 16.43
CA ARG A 341 -8.83 18.43 17.07
C ARG A 341 -10.02 19.00 16.30
N MET A 342 -10.92 18.13 15.85
CA MET A 342 -12.11 18.56 15.13
C MET A 342 -13.38 17.78 15.52
N PRO A 343 -14.47 18.45 15.93
CA PRO A 343 -15.76 17.80 16.12
C PRO A 343 -16.30 17.24 14.78
N LEU A 344 -16.79 16.00 14.79
CA LEU A 344 -17.31 15.31 13.60
C LEU A 344 -18.48 16.08 12.97
N ARG A 345 -19.38 16.64 13.78
CA ARG A 345 -20.48 17.50 13.29
C ARG A 345 -19.96 18.75 12.55
N LYS A 346 -18.83 19.32 13.00
CA LYS A 346 -18.21 20.45 12.31
C LYS A 346 -17.64 19.99 10.97
N LEU A 347 -16.94 18.86 10.93
CA LEU A 347 -16.45 18.27 9.68
C LEU A 347 -17.59 18.00 8.70
N ALA A 348 -18.68 17.38 9.16
CA ALA A 348 -19.90 17.12 8.38
C ALA A 348 -20.45 18.39 7.70
N VAL A 349 -20.62 19.47 8.46
CA VAL A 349 -21.06 20.77 7.94
C VAL A 349 -20.05 21.36 6.94
N LEU A 350 -18.75 21.21 7.18
CA LEU A 350 -17.70 21.73 6.29
C LEU A 350 -17.59 20.95 4.98
N MET A 351 -17.87 19.65 5.02
CA MET A 351 -17.89 18.74 3.87
C MET A 351 -19.24 18.72 3.14
N ASN A 352 -20.27 19.35 3.71
CA ASN A 352 -21.66 19.24 3.23
C ASN A 352 -22.11 17.77 3.08
N ARG A 353 -21.83 16.97 4.11
CA ARG A 353 -22.09 15.52 4.18
C ARG A 353 -22.66 15.15 5.54
N GLU A 354 -23.27 13.98 5.63
CA GLU A 354 -23.71 13.43 6.92
C GLU A 354 -22.51 13.02 7.78
N ALA A 355 -22.70 13.02 9.10
CA ALA A 355 -21.61 12.71 10.04
C ALA A 355 -21.05 11.30 9.85
N ASP A 356 -21.91 10.34 9.52
CA ASP A 356 -21.51 8.94 9.31
C ASP A 356 -20.70 8.76 8.02
N GLU A 357 -21.09 9.43 6.92
CA GLU A 357 -20.31 9.44 5.68
C GLU A 357 -18.91 10.04 5.90
N VAL A 358 -18.83 11.13 6.68
CA VAL A 358 -17.54 11.73 7.03
C VAL A 358 -16.70 10.80 7.90
N LEU A 359 -17.32 10.13 8.88
CA LEU A 359 -16.63 9.16 9.72
C LEU A 359 -16.09 7.99 8.88
N GLU A 360 -16.87 7.50 7.93
CA GLU A 360 -16.41 6.52 6.94
C GLU A 360 -15.23 7.02 6.12
N GLY A 361 -15.29 8.26 5.64
CA GLY A 361 -14.17 8.91 4.96
C GLY A 361 -12.89 8.94 5.81
N ILE A 362 -13.02 9.23 7.11
CA ILE A 362 -11.89 9.23 8.06
C ILE A 362 -11.35 7.82 8.28
N MET A 363 -12.22 6.82 8.46
CA MET A 363 -11.80 5.43 8.56
C MET A 363 -11.05 4.98 7.32
N ASN A 364 -11.51 5.36 6.13
CA ASN A 364 -10.85 5.04 4.88
C ASN A 364 -9.46 5.69 4.81
N LEU A 365 -9.33 6.98 5.13
CA LEU A 365 -8.02 7.63 5.21
C LEU A 365 -7.08 6.98 6.24
N TYR A 366 -7.61 6.49 7.36
CA TYR A 366 -6.82 5.79 8.39
C TYR A 366 -6.32 4.44 7.88
N LEU A 367 -7.23 3.63 7.32
CA LEU A 367 -6.92 2.29 6.82
C LEU A 367 -5.95 2.32 5.63
N GLU A 368 -6.03 3.35 4.79
CA GLU A 368 -5.07 3.61 3.72
C GLU A 368 -3.77 4.27 4.24
N GLY A 369 -3.65 4.57 5.54
CA GLY A 369 -2.41 5.07 6.15
C GLY A 369 -2.09 6.53 5.88
N PHE A 370 -3.03 7.31 5.36
CA PHE A 370 -2.86 8.75 5.18
C PHE A 370 -2.89 9.50 6.51
N ILE A 371 -3.67 9.01 7.47
CA ILE A 371 -3.84 9.66 8.78
C ILE A 371 -3.70 8.63 9.89
N THR A 372 -3.21 9.08 11.05
CA THR A 372 -3.43 8.38 12.31
C THR A 372 -4.23 9.33 13.21
N CYS A 373 -5.38 8.88 13.70
CA CYS A 373 -6.22 9.70 14.56
C CYS A 373 -7.01 8.86 15.56
N THR A 374 -7.54 9.51 16.60
CA THR A 374 -8.36 8.89 17.64
C THR A 374 -9.73 9.60 17.71
N LEU A 375 -10.82 8.85 17.80
CA LEU A 375 -12.16 9.37 18.03
C LEU A 375 -12.49 9.29 19.54
N LYS A 376 -12.68 10.45 20.19
CA LYS A 376 -13.17 10.52 21.59
C LYS A 376 -14.52 11.23 21.63
N GLY A 377 -15.57 10.50 22.02
CA GLY A 377 -16.95 10.97 21.86
C GLY A 377 -17.26 11.19 20.38
N THR A 378 -17.57 12.43 20.01
CA THR A 378 -17.82 12.88 18.62
C THR A 378 -16.69 13.76 18.07
N THR A 379 -15.51 13.74 18.70
CA THR A 379 -14.37 14.58 18.30
C THR A 379 -13.20 13.73 17.83
N ILE A 380 -12.68 14.08 16.65
CA ILE A 380 -11.51 13.47 16.03
C ILE A 380 -10.26 14.21 16.51
N TYR A 381 -9.26 13.46 16.95
CA TYR A 381 -7.94 13.94 17.35
C TYR A 381 -6.92 13.39 16.35
N VAL A 382 -6.35 14.24 15.52
CA VAL A 382 -5.37 13.86 14.49
C VAL A 382 -4.00 13.79 15.16
N ASP A 383 -3.42 12.58 15.19
CA ASP A 383 -2.13 12.31 15.80
C ASP A 383 -0.99 12.54 14.80
N SER A 384 -1.18 12.13 13.54
CA SER A 384 -0.21 12.36 12.45
C SER A 384 -0.87 12.27 11.08
N LEU A 385 -0.20 12.86 10.09
CA LEU A 385 -0.61 12.89 8.69
C LEU A 385 0.57 12.47 7.82
N LYS A 386 0.39 11.46 6.96
CA LYS A 386 1.37 11.04 5.97
C LYS A 386 0.93 11.58 4.61
N ARG A 387 1.63 12.60 4.11
CA ARG A 387 1.46 13.06 2.73
C ARG A 387 2.22 12.12 1.80
N TYR A 388 1.57 11.64 0.76
CA TYR A 388 2.22 10.80 -0.24
C TYR A 388 3.33 11.60 -0.93
N SER A 389 4.59 11.20 -0.74
CA SER A 389 5.76 12.00 -1.11
C SER A 389 6.24 11.78 -2.55
N ARG A 390 5.51 11.03 -3.38
CA ARG A 390 5.84 11.02 -4.81
C ARG A 390 5.60 12.44 -5.29
N THR A 391 6.71 13.11 -5.62
CA THR A 391 6.72 14.34 -6.39
C THR A 391 5.63 14.24 -7.42
N GLN A 392 4.57 15.03 -7.24
CA GLN A 392 3.47 15.15 -8.18
C GLN A 392 4.05 15.78 -9.45
N GLU A 393 4.78 14.99 -10.23
CA GLU A 393 5.13 15.26 -11.62
C GLU A 393 3.89 15.05 -12.52
N GLY A 394 2.71 14.89 -11.91
CA GLY A 394 1.42 14.99 -12.57
C GLY A 394 1.11 16.44 -12.94
N THR A 395 0.43 16.62 -14.07
CA THR A 395 -0.04 17.93 -14.50
C THR A 395 -1.11 18.43 -13.54
N LEU A 396 -0.87 19.54 -12.84
CA LEU A 396 -1.95 20.23 -12.11
C LEU A 396 -3.14 20.49 -13.02
N GLU A 397 -4.34 20.26 -12.51
CA GLU A 397 -5.58 20.64 -13.17
C GLU A 397 -5.64 22.16 -13.35
N ARG A 398 -6.46 22.60 -14.30
CA ARG A 398 -6.56 24.02 -14.64
C ARG A 398 -6.95 24.89 -13.44
N TRP A 399 -7.92 24.47 -12.64
CA TRP A 399 -8.35 25.24 -11.47
C TRP A 399 -7.28 25.27 -10.38
N GLU A 400 -6.47 24.22 -10.23
CA GLU A 400 -5.35 24.17 -9.27
C GLU A 400 -4.27 25.16 -9.66
N LYS A 401 -3.94 25.25 -10.97
CA LYS A 401 -3.04 26.29 -11.49
C LYS A 401 -3.58 27.69 -11.22
N ILE A 402 -4.88 27.91 -11.37
CA ILE A 402 -5.51 29.20 -11.05
C ILE A 402 -5.36 29.51 -9.55
N VAL A 403 -5.73 28.58 -8.67
CA VAL A 403 -5.63 28.75 -7.21
C VAL A 403 -4.19 29.00 -6.78
N LEU A 404 -3.25 28.22 -7.29
CA LEU A 404 -1.82 28.39 -7.02
C LEU A 404 -1.32 29.75 -7.50
N GLY A 405 -1.69 30.15 -8.71
CA GLY A 405 -1.35 31.45 -9.26
C GLY A 405 -1.91 32.62 -8.46
N MET A 406 -3.12 32.47 -7.90
CA MET A 406 -3.70 33.46 -6.99
C MET A 406 -2.90 33.58 -5.70
N ILE A 407 -2.48 32.46 -5.10
CA ILE A 407 -1.66 32.44 -3.89
C ILE A 407 -0.33 33.15 -4.13
N ILE A 408 0.38 32.83 -5.22
CA ILE A 408 1.63 33.47 -5.59
C ILE A 408 1.42 34.99 -5.83
N ALA A 409 0.32 35.36 -6.50
CA ALA A 409 0.05 36.75 -6.86
C ALA A 409 -0.41 37.66 -5.70
N LYS A 410 -1.12 37.09 -4.71
CA LYS A 410 -1.76 37.84 -3.61
C LYS A 410 -1.14 37.59 -2.24
N SER A 411 -0.25 36.61 -2.11
CA SER A 411 0.31 36.11 -0.84
C SER A 411 -0.70 35.43 0.10
N PHE A 412 -2.00 35.60 -0.10
CA PHE A 412 -3.06 34.81 0.53
C PHE A 412 -4.29 34.81 -0.38
N ILE A 413 -5.19 33.86 -0.18
CA ILE A 413 -6.48 33.82 -0.87
C ILE A 413 -7.61 33.54 0.10
N THR A 414 -8.83 33.91 -0.30
CA THR A 414 -10.04 33.58 0.43
C THR A 414 -10.94 32.64 -0.37
N THR A 415 -11.90 31.97 0.28
CA THR A 415 -12.91 31.17 -0.42
C THR A 415 -13.69 32.00 -1.44
N LYS A 416 -13.95 33.28 -1.14
CA LYS A 416 -14.61 34.21 -2.05
C LYS A 416 -13.77 34.47 -3.31
N ASP A 417 -12.45 34.58 -3.16
CA ASP A 417 -11.57 34.74 -4.31
C ASP A 417 -11.65 33.52 -5.25
N ILE A 418 -11.79 32.31 -4.70
CA ILE A 418 -11.94 31.06 -5.47
C ILE A 418 -13.33 30.99 -6.13
N GLU A 419 -14.39 31.32 -5.40
CA GLU A 419 -15.77 31.45 -5.91
C GLU A 419 -15.82 32.43 -7.09
N ASP A 420 -15.31 33.65 -6.92
CA ASP A 420 -15.28 34.69 -7.97
C ASP A 420 -14.44 34.26 -9.19
N ALA A 421 -13.35 33.52 -8.98
CA ALA A 421 -12.47 33.08 -10.06
C ALA A 421 -13.06 31.90 -10.84
N LEU A 422 -13.63 30.91 -10.16
CA LEU A 422 -14.08 29.66 -10.79
C LEU A 422 -15.57 29.68 -11.17
N GLY A 423 -16.35 30.65 -10.67
CA GLY A 423 -17.78 30.72 -10.91
C GLY A 423 -18.55 29.58 -10.26
N ILE A 424 -18.12 29.15 -9.07
CA ILE A 424 -18.71 28.07 -8.28
C ILE A 424 -19.25 28.63 -6.97
N ASP A 425 -20.21 27.94 -6.33
CA ASP A 425 -20.70 28.41 -5.03
C ASP A 425 -19.65 28.27 -3.92
N ARG A 426 -19.93 28.97 -2.83
CA ARG A 426 -19.04 29.08 -1.67
C ARG A 426 -18.66 27.73 -1.05
N ASN A 427 -19.54 26.72 -1.07
CA ASN A 427 -19.24 25.41 -0.47
C ASN A 427 -18.24 24.66 -1.35
N HIS A 428 -18.47 24.59 -2.66
CA HIS A 428 -17.51 24.01 -3.60
C HIS A 428 -16.17 24.77 -3.60
N ALA A 429 -16.18 26.10 -3.52
CA ALA A 429 -14.95 26.89 -3.40
C ALA A 429 -14.16 26.55 -2.14
N LYS A 430 -14.86 26.30 -1.04
CA LYS A 430 -14.26 25.87 0.23
C LYS A 430 -13.69 24.46 0.13
N GLU A 431 -14.42 23.51 -0.44
CA GLU A 431 -13.92 22.17 -0.71
C GLU A 431 -12.66 22.19 -1.58
N ARG A 432 -12.65 22.98 -2.66
CA ARG A 432 -11.47 23.15 -3.54
C ARG A 432 -10.28 23.76 -2.78
N MET A 433 -10.52 24.70 -1.88
CA MET A 433 -9.47 25.28 -1.03
C MET A 433 -8.85 24.22 -0.10
N TYR A 434 -9.66 23.41 0.58
CA TYR A 434 -9.15 22.34 1.45
C TYR A 434 -8.52 21.22 0.63
N GLY A 435 -9.11 20.82 -0.49
CA GLY A 435 -8.53 19.80 -1.39
C GLY A 435 -7.15 20.21 -1.89
N PHE A 436 -7.01 21.43 -2.39
CA PHE A 436 -5.73 21.99 -2.80
C PHE A 436 -4.69 22.00 -1.67
N TYR A 437 -5.10 22.36 -0.45
CA TYR A 437 -4.23 22.31 0.72
C TYR A 437 -3.86 20.87 1.13
N GLY A 438 -4.80 19.94 1.03
CA GLY A 438 -4.64 18.51 1.31
C GLY A 438 -3.60 17.83 0.42
N LYS A 439 -3.49 18.22 -0.86
CA LYS A 439 -2.45 17.75 -1.78
C LYS A 439 -1.03 18.11 -1.33
N GLY A 440 -0.89 19.07 -0.42
CA GLY A 440 0.38 19.47 0.14
C GLY A 440 1.30 20.20 -0.83
N LEU A 441 0.74 20.78 -1.90
CA LEU A 441 1.43 21.67 -2.84
C LEU A 441 1.96 22.94 -2.15
N ILE A 442 1.37 23.31 -1.02
CA ILE A 442 1.76 24.43 -0.20
C ILE A 442 1.86 24.02 1.28
N LYS A 443 2.74 24.71 2.01
CA LYS A 443 2.74 24.76 3.47
C LYS A 443 2.12 26.08 3.89
N GLY A 444 1.29 26.07 4.92
CA GLY A 444 0.53 27.25 5.33
C GLY A 444 -0.49 26.94 6.41
N SER A 445 -1.42 27.87 6.60
CA SER A 445 -2.56 27.70 7.49
C SER A 445 -3.86 28.13 6.83
N ILE A 446 -4.95 27.49 7.23
CA ILE A 446 -6.31 27.92 6.86
C ILE A 446 -6.99 28.45 8.12
N SER A 447 -7.27 29.76 8.12
CA SER A 447 -8.02 30.43 9.20
C SER A 447 -9.39 30.87 8.68
N GLY A 448 -10.42 30.10 9.02
CA GLY A 448 -11.79 30.35 8.59
C GLY A 448 -11.99 30.18 7.08
N ASN A 449 -11.98 31.29 6.34
CA ASN A 449 -12.13 31.33 4.88
C ASN A 449 -10.88 31.85 4.18
N LYS A 450 -9.75 31.98 4.89
CA LYS A 450 -8.48 32.49 4.37
C LYS A 450 -7.44 31.37 4.37
N LEU A 451 -6.79 31.15 3.23
CA LEU A 451 -5.62 30.30 3.08
C LEU A 451 -4.38 31.18 2.93
N GLU A 452 -3.43 31.01 3.86
CA GLU A 452 -2.20 31.79 3.95
C GLU A 452 -1.00 30.83 3.93
N PRO A 453 -0.20 30.82 2.84
CA PRO A 453 1.02 30.02 2.78
C PRO A 453 2.07 30.55 3.75
N ASP A 454 2.87 29.64 4.34
CA ASP A 454 4.04 30.02 5.16
C ASP A 454 5.12 30.66 4.28
N GLU A 455 5.29 30.12 3.07
CA GLU A 455 6.23 30.59 2.06
C GLU A 455 5.58 30.52 0.68
N ILE A 456 5.88 31.49 -0.19
CA ILE A 456 5.42 31.45 -1.57
C ILE A 456 6.16 30.32 -2.28
N PRO A 457 5.46 29.31 -2.79
CA PRO A 457 6.11 28.15 -3.39
C PRO A 457 6.79 28.55 -4.71
N ILE A 458 7.98 28.01 -4.94
CA ILE A 458 8.74 28.19 -6.18
C ILE A 458 8.64 26.89 -6.97
N PHE A 459 7.95 26.93 -8.11
CA PHE A 459 7.79 25.77 -8.98
C PHE A 459 8.66 25.90 -10.24
N PRO A 460 9.24 24.80 -10.74
CA PRO A 460 9.72 24.75 -12.11
C PRO A 460 8.53 24.93 -13.09
N PRO A 461 8.77 25.35 -14.33
CA PRO A 461 7.71 25.43 -15.33
C PRO A 461 7.09 24.05 -15.56
N MET A 462 5.79 23.92 -15.32
CA MET A 462 5.04 22.67 -15.46
C MET A 462 4.49 22.45 -16.86
N VAL A 463 4.52 23.48 -17.71
CA VAL A 463 4.00 23.46 -19.08
C VAL A 463 5.01 24.14 -19.99
N GLN A 464 5.25 23.59 -21.18
CA GLN A 464 6.06 24.28 -22.18
C GLN A 464 5.25 25.42 -22.79
N LEU A 465 5.90 26.55 -23.08
CA LEU A 465 5.20 27.71 -23.65
C LEU A 465 4.49 27.37 -24.97
N ASP A 466 5.06 26.47 -25.77
CA ASP A 466 4.49 26.00 -27.03
C ASP A 466 3.17 25.22 -26.86
N ASP A 467 2.95 24.60 -25.70
CA ASP A 467 1.75 23.81 -25.42
C ASP A 467 0.57 24.69 -24.99
N LEU A 468 0.83 25.97 -24.69
CA LEU A 468 -0.20 26.93 -24.29
C LEU A 468 -0.96 27.46 -25.51
N PRO A 469 -2.27 27.80 -25.37
CA PRO A 469 -3.01 28.48 -26.42
C PRO A 469 -2.32 29.78 -26.85
N ILE A 470 -2.41 30.16 -28.12
CA ILE A 470 -1.71 31.34 -28.68
C ILE A 470 -1.96 32.60 -27.82
N TYR A 471 -3.20 32.87 -27.44
CA TYR A 471 -3.52 34.04 -26.62
C TYR A 471 -2.91 34.01 -25.20
N TYR A 472 -2.60 32.84 -24.63
CA TYR A 472 -1.81 32.75 -23.40
C TYR A 472 -0.37 33.19 -23.64
N GLN A 473 0.23 32.74 -24.75
CA GLN A 473 1.59 33.12 -25.14
C GLN A 473 1.69 34.63 -25.41
N GLU A 474 0.67 35.20 -26.05
CA GLU A 474 0.55 36.64 -26.29
C GLU A 474 0.40 37.43 -24.98
N ILE A 475 -0.51 37.02 -24.09
CA ILE A 475 -0.71 37.71 -22.80
C ILE A 475 0.55 37.61 -21.92
N PHE A 476 1.21 36.45 -21.91
CA PHE A 476 2.47 36.26 -21.20
C PHE A 476 3.53 37.23 -21.72
N GLY A 477 3.72 37.31 -23.04
CA GLY A 477 4.66 38.25 -23.65
C GLY A 477 4.33 39.72 -23.41
N TYR A 478 3.04 40.06 -23.31
CA TYR A 478 2.62 41.42 -22.95
C TYR A 478 3.02 41.80 -21.52
N ILE A 479 2.92 40.85 -20.58
CA ILE A 479 3.38 41.02 -19.20
C ILE A 479 4.92 41.07 -19.14
N LEU A 480 5.63 40.23 -19.90
CA LEU A 480 7.09 40.28 -19.98
C LEU A 480 7.60 41.62 -20.53
N SER A 481 6.90 42.19 -21.52
CA SER A 481 7.27 43.45 -22.13
C SER A 481 6.92 44.68 -21.30
N ASN A 482 6.07 44.54 -20.28
CA ASN A 482 5.63 45.65 -19.43
C ASN A 482 5.66 45.25 -17.95
N THR A 483 6.59 45.84 -17.19
CA THR A 483 6.73 45.56 -15.75
C THR A 483 5.45 45.81 -14.93
N ARG A 484 4.57 46.70 -15.41
CA ARG A 484 3.24 46.96 -14.84
C ARG A 484 2.18 46.91 -15.93
N VAL A 485 1.19 46.04 -15.77
CA VAL A 485 0.08 45.82 -16.71
C VAL A 485 -1.26 45.93 -16.00
N SER A 486 -2.23 46.61 -16.62
CA SER A 486 -3.61 46.60 -16.15
C SER A 486 -4.38 45.41 -16.73
N VAL A 487 -5.11 44.66 -15.91
CA VAL A 487 -6.00 43.59 -16.37
C VAL A 487 -7.06 44.12 -17.33
N LYS A 488 -7.51 45.38 -17.17
CA LYS A 488 -8.45 46.02 -18.11
C LYS A 488 -7.87 46.15 -19.52
N ASN A 489 -6.54 46.31 -19.65
CA ASN A 489 -5.91 46.33 -20.96
C ASN A 489 -5.92 44.94 -21.58
N ILE A 490 -5.70 43.89 -20.78
CA ILE A 490 -5.80 42.50 -21.25
C ILE A 490 -7.24 42.21 -21.73
N MET A 491 -8.24 42.62 -20.96
CA MET A 491 -9.65 42.51 -21.38
C MET A 491 -9.89 43.19 -22.73
N LYS A 492 -9.42 44.43 -22.87
CA LYS A 492 -9.61 45.25 -24.08
C LYS A 492 -8.93 44.63 -25.31
N TYR A 493 -7.68 44.17 -25.18
CA TYR A 493 -6.89 43.73 -26.34
C TYR A 493 -7.24 42.30 -26.80
N TRP A 494 -7.68 41.43 -25.89
CA TRP A 494 -8.03 40.03 -26.20
C TRP A 494 -9.52 39.73 -26.10
N GLU A 495 -10.36 40.77 -25.93
CA GLU A 495 -11.82 40.67 -25.87
C GLU A 495 -12.28 39.62 -24.84
N LYS A 496 -11.64 39.63 -23.67
CA LYS A 496 -11.94 38.72 -22.56
C LYS A 496 -12.67 39.46 -21.44
N THR A 497 -13.49 38.72 -20.69
CA THR A 497 -14.08 39.23 -19.45
C THR A 497 -12.99 39.46 -18.39
N LEU A 498 -13.29 40.26 -17.38
CA LEU A 498 -12.33 40.55 -16.29
C LEU A 498 -11.88 39.26 -15.59
N VAL A 499 -12.82 38.35 -15.32
CA VAL A 499 -12.56 37.07 -14.67
C VAL A 499 -11.69 36.19 -15.57
N ALA A 500 -12.03 36.05 -16.86
CA ALA A 500 -11.23 35.26 -17.79
C ALA A 500 -9.79 35.79 -17.93
N SER A 501 -9.61 37.12 -18.03
CA SER A 501 -8.27 37.73 -18.06
C SER A 501 -7.47 37.46 -16.78
N LYS A 502 -8.09 37.55 -15.60
CA LYS A 502 -7.43 37.20 -14.33
C LYS A 502 -7.04 35.73 -14.29
N ASN A 503 -7.94 34.83 -14.67
CA ASN A 503 -7.69 33.39 -14.64
C ASN A 503 -6.56 32.98 -15.59
N ILE A 504 -6.48 33.55 -16.80
CA ILE A 504 -5.35 33.31 -17.70
C ILE A 504 -4.02 33.71 -17.04
N VAL A 505 -4.00 34.88 -16.40
CA VAL A 505 -2.80 35.38 -15.70
C VAL A 505 -2.43 34.48 -14.53
N TYR A 506 -3.40 34.08 -13.70
CA TYR A 506 -3.15 33.16 -12.61
C TYR A 506 -2.70 31.79 -13.11
N GLU A 507 -3.28 31.26 -14.17
CA GLU A 507 -2.89 29.97 -14.75
C GLU A 507 -1.45 30.00 -15.29
N LEU A 508 -1.02 31.10 -15.91
CA LEU A 508 0.39 31.30 -16.32
C LEU A 508 1.35 31.33 -15.10
N VAL A 509 0.94 32.00 -14.01
CA VAL A 509 1.72 32.07 -12.76
C VAL A 509 1.78 30.70 -12.10
N GLY A 510 0.64 30.05 -11.92
CA GLY A 510 0.51 28.72 -11.34
C GLY A 510 1.17 27.64 -12.18
N SER A 511 1.37 27.84 -13.49
CA SER A 511 2.19 26.96 -14.34
C SER A 511 3.71 27.15 -14.17
N GLY A 512 4.15 28.03 -13.27
CA GLY A 512 5.57 28.28 -12.99
C GLY A 512 6.29 29.15 -14.02
N LEU A 513 5.57 29.85 -14.90
CA LEU A 513 6.17 30.66 -15.97
C LEU A 513 6.62 32.05 -15.50
N MET A 514 5.96 32.59 -14.47
CA MET A 514 6.28 33.89 -13.87
C MET A 514 5.74 34.03 -12.46
N ASN A 515 6.35 34.94 -11.71
CA ASN A 515 5.85 35.42 -10.43
C ASN A 515 5.40 36.87 -10.59
N ILE A 516 4.24 37.19 -10.05
CA ILE A 516 3.66 38.54 -10.13
C ILE A 516 3.20 39.00 -8.74
N SER A 517 2.95 40.30 -8.60
CA SER A 517 2.14 40.86 -7.53
C SER A 517 0.90 41.53 -8.13
N LEU A 518 -0.28 41.15 -7.66
CA LEU A 518 -1.56 41.73 -8.12
C LEU A 518 -2.15 42.65 -7.05
N ARG A 519 -2.22 43.96 -7.34
CA ARG A 519 -2.90 44.95 -6.51
C ARG A 519 -4.10 45.52 -7.26
N GLY A 520 -5.31 45.14 -6.84
CA GLY A 520 -6.55 45.49 -7.55
C GLY A 520 -6.59 44.88 -8.96
N ASN A 521 -6.46 45.72 -9.99
CA ASN A 521 -6.40 45.30 -11.39
C ASN A 521 -5.02 45.55 -12.02
N THR A 522 -3.99 45.83 -11.22
CA THR A 522 -2.63 46.08 -11.70
C THR A 522 -1.73 44.90 -11.36
N ILE A 523 -1.21 44.26 -12.41
CA ILE A 523 -0.20 43.21 -12.37
C ILE A 523 1.17 43.88 -12.37
N THR A 524 2.02 43.52 -11.42
CA THR A 524 3.45 43.87 -11.42
C THR A 524 4.27 42.60 -11.58
N LEU A 525 5.10 42.53 -12.62
CA LEU A 525 5.99 41.38 -12.83
C LEU A 525 7.13 41.41 -11.80
N VAL A 526 7.28 40.34 -11.04
CA VAL A 526 8.35 40.18 -10.03
C VAL A 526 9.53 39.43 -10.65
N SER A 527 9.26 38.28 -11.26
CA SER A 527 10.25 37.47 -11.97
C SER A 527 9.58 36.64 -13.06
N SER A 528 10.36 36.16 -14.02
CA SER A 528 9.87 35.27 -15.07
C SER A 528 10.90 34.22 -15.46
N GLN A 529 10.41 33.10 -15.98
CA GLN A 529 11.27 32.15 -16.68
C GLN A 529 11.87 32.80 -17.92
N LYS A 530 13.11 32.43 -18.24
CA LYS A 530 13.81 32.90 -19.44
C LYS A 530 13.65 31.86 -20.53
N PHE A 531 12.85 32.17 -21.54
CA PHE A 531 12.73 31.35 -22.73
C PHE A 531 13.77 31.76 -23.77
N LEU A 532 14.32 30.76 -24.45
CA LEU A 532 15.13 30.95 -25.65
C LEU A 532 14.35 30.37 -26.83
N PRO A 533 14.40 31.01 -28.00
CA PRO A 533 13.78 30.48 -29.20
C PRO A 533 14.23 29.05 -29.49
N ASN A 534 13.28 28.14 -29.65
CA ASN A 534 13.52 26.73 -29.97
C ASN A 534 13.15 26.38 -31.43
N LYS A 535 12.33 27.22 -32.08
CA LYS A 535 11.88 27.12 -33.47
C LYS A 535 12.58 28.17 -34.33
N GLN A 536 12.71 27.90 -35.61
CA GLN A 536 13.12 28.93 -36.58
C GLN A 536 11.93 29.85 -36.89
N LEU A 537 12.17 31.11 -37.29
CA LEU A 537 11.10 32.07 -37.58
C LEU A 537 10.15 31.62 -38.69
N ASN A 538 10.68 30.92 -39.70
CA ASN A 538 9.88 30.35 -40.79
C ASN A 538 9.00 29.18 -40.31
N GLU A 539 9.38 28.47 -39.24
CA GLU A 539 8.57 27.43 -38.61
C GLU A 539 7.37 28.04 -37.84
N LEU A 540 7.43 29.32 -37.44
CA LEU A 540 6.28 30.04 -36.86
C LEU A 540 5.30 30.56 -37.93
N GLY A 541 5.78 30.77 -39.15
CA GLY A 541 5.00 31.23 -40.29
C GLY A 541 5.65 32.39 -41.02
N GLU A 542 5.33 32.52 -42.31
CA GLU A 542 5.88 33.57 -43.18
C GLU A 542 5.64 34.98 -42.62
N ILE A 543 4.49 35.18 -41.97
CA ILE A 543 4.10 36.45 -41.39
C ILE A 543 5.05 36.90 -40.27
N TYR A 544 5.56 35.98 -39.44
CA TYR A 544 6.54 36.29 -38.39
C TYR A 544 7.86 36.75 -39.01
N THR A 545 8.28 36.09 -40.09
CA THR A 545 9.50 36.44 -40.83
C THR A 545 9.38 37.84 -41.43
N LYS A 546 8.24 38.17 -42.04
CA LYS A 546 7.94 39.51 -42.56
C LYS A 546 7.98 40.58 -41.46
N VAL A 547 7.31 40.35 -40.34
CA VAL A 547 7.31 41.28 -39.20
C VAL A 547 8.72 41.49 -38.64
N VAL A 548 9.47 40.40 -38.41
CA VAL A 548 10.85 40.49 -37.91
C VAL A 548 11.75 41.26 -38.89
N ASN A 549 11.64 41.00 -40.18
CA ASN A 549 12.42 41.71 -41.20
C ASN A 549 12.13 43.22 -41.20
N GLU A 550 10.86 43.62 -41.07
CA GLU A 550 10.52 45.04 -40.99
C GLU A 550 11.00 45.71 -39.69
N ILE A 551 10.98 45.01 -38.57
CA ILE A 551 11.55 45.51 -37.31
C ILE A 551 13.06 45.72 -37.46
N GLU A 552 13.77 44.74 -38.03
CA GLU A 552 15.23 44.78 -38.17
C GLU A 552 15.71 45.75 -39.25
N LYS A 553 14.90 46.06 -40.27
CA LYS A 553 15.14 47.18 -41.21
C LYS A 553 15.15 48.53 -40.50
N SER A 554 14.37 48.67 -39.42
CA SER A 554 14.32 49.92 -38.66
C SER A 554 15.58 50.10 -37.81
N ARG A 555 16.32 51.19 -38.08
CA ARG A 555 17.45 51.61 -37.23
C ARG A 555 17.00 52.23 -35.90
N ARG A 556 15.71 52.55 -35.75
CA ARG A 556 15.19 53.22 -34.55
C ARG A 556 14.99 52.20 -33.43
N LYS A 557 15.35 52.58 -32.20
CA LYS A 557 15.05 51.77 -31.01
C LYS A 557 13.54 51.63 -30.78
N LYS A 558 12.77 52.67 -31.11
CA LYS A 558 11.31 52.74 -30.97
C LYS A 558 10.66 52.78 -32.35
N VAL A 559 9.85 51.78 -32.66
CA VAL A 559 9.20 51.60 -33.97
C VAL A 559 7.68 51.71 -33.81
N LYS A 560 7.01 52.48 -34.66
CA LYS A 560 5.55 52.62 -34.65
C LYS A 560 4.90 51.36 -35.20
N LEU A 561 3.90 50.80 -34.50
CA LEU A 561 3.24 49.58 -34.93
C LEU A 561 2.46 49.77 -36.25
N THR A 562 1.82 50.93 -36.44
CA THR A 562 1.08 51.22 -37.68
C THR A 562 1.96 51.13 -38.92
N SER A 563 3.18 51.68 -38.87
CA SER A 563 4.13 51.63 -39.98
C SER A 563 4.52 50.20 -40.38
N ILE A 564 4.69 49.31 -39.40
CA ILE A 564 5.01 47.90 -39.67
C ILE A 564 3.76 47.18 -40.17
N ALA A 565 2.61 47.43 -39.54
CA ALA A 565 1.33 46.83 -39.86
C ALA A 565 0.91 47.13 -41.31
N ASP A 566 1.03 48.38 -41.75
CA ASP A 566 0.75 48.82 -43.12
C ASP A 566 1.68 48.12 -44.14
N THR A 567 2.97 47.99 -43.80
CA THR A 567 3.98 47.34 -44.68
C THR A 567 3.73 45.84 -44.82
N VAL A 568 3.30 45.17 -43.74
CA VAL A 568 3.10 43.72 -43.72
C VAL A 568 1.67 43.33 -44.12
N GLY A 569 0.74 44.30 -44.21
CA GLY A 569 -0.67 44.07 -44.53
C GLY A 569 -1.45 43.44 -43.38
N MET A 570 -1.23 43.90 -42.15
CA MET A 570 -1.85 43.37 -40.93
C MET A 570 -2.55 44.48 -40.15
N TYR A 571 -3.58 44.15 -39.37
CA TYR A 571 -4.19 45.11 -38.45
C TYR A 571 -3.25 45.41 -37.26
N PRO A 572 -3.12 46.67 -36.78
CA PRO A 572 -2.17 47.02 -35.72
C PRO A 572 -2.33 46.24 -34.41
N LEU A 573 -3.57 45.84 -34.06
CA LEU A 573 -3.81 45.02 -32.86
C LEU A 573 -3.29 43.59 -33.01
N ASP A 574 -3.38 43.01 -34.20
CA ASP A 574 -2.86 41.65 -34.46
C ASP A 574 -1.33 41.67 -34.48
N LEU A 575 -0.73 42.73 -35.03
CA LEU A 575 0.72 42.93 -34.95
C LEU A 575 1.17 43.08 -33.49
N PHE A 576 0.42 43.84 -32.68
CA PHE A 576 0.66 43.97 -31.25
C PHE A 576 0.67 42.60 -30.56
N LYS A 577 -0.34 41.76 -30.83
CA LYS A 577 -0.44 40.38 -30.29
C LYS A 577 0.73 39.50 -30.73
N LEU A 578 1.02 39.47 -32.04
CA LEU A 578 2.13 38.71 -32.62
C LEU A 578 3.49 39.11 -32.02
N LEU A 579 3.72 40.41 -31.82
CA LEU A 579 4.94 40.90 -31.17
C LEU A 579 5.07 40.41 -29.73
N ASN A 580 3.97 40.38 -28.97
CA ASN A 580 4.00 39.81 -27.63
C ASN A 580 4.32 38.31 -27.68
N GLN A 581 3.77 37.56 -28.64
CA GLN A 581 4.14 36.15 -28.84
C GLN A 581 5.64 35.98 -29.16
N LEU A 582 6.23 36.82 -30.02
CA LEU A 582 7.67 36.79 -30.28
C LEU A 582 8.50 37.05 -29.00
N ILE A 583 8.01 37.91 -28.10
CA ILE A 583 8.66 38.19 -26.81
C ILE A 583 8.55 37.01 -25.86
N SER A 584 7.39 36.35 -25.77
CA SER A 584 7.24 35.18 -24.89
C SER A 584 8.15 34.03 -25.31
N HIS A 585 8.34 33.82 -26.62
CA HIS A 585 9.29 32.84 -27.16
C HIS A 585 10.75 33.27 -27.09
N GLY A 586 11.05 34.48 -26.60
CA GLY A 586 12.41 34.96 -26.37
C GLY A 586 13.14 35.47 -27.61
N TYR A 587 12.46 35.66 -28.76
CA TYR A 587 13.09 36.25 -29.96
C TYR A 587 13.45 37.72 -29.74
N TYR A 588 12.63 38.43 -28.98
CA TYR A 588 12.84 39.83 -28.66
C TYR A 588 12.80 40.09 -27.16
N LYS A 589 13.51 41.15 -26.77
CA LYS A 589 13.35 41.83 -25.48
C LYS A 589 13.00 43.28 -25.76
N GLY A 590 11.99 43.82 -25.08
CA GLY A 590 11.56 45.18 -25.29
C GLY A 590 10.22 45.48 -24.66
N ARG A 591 9.76 46.72 -24.82
CA ARG A 591 8.46 47.20 -24.35
C ARG A 591 7.49 47.33 -25.51
N VAL A 592 6.33 46.69 -25.40
CA VAL A 592 5.26 46.77 -26.41
C VAL A 592 4.09 47.58 -25.86
N THR A 593 3.63 48.55 -26.62
CA THR A 593 2.39 49.30 -26.37
C THR A 593 1.49 49.20 -27.60
N SER A 594 0.23 49.61 -27.52
CA SER A 594 -0.67 49.63 -28.69
C SER A 594 -0.22 50.56 -29.82
N ALA A 595 0.76 51.45 -29.59
CA ALA A 595 1.24 52.42 -30.58
C ALA A 595 2.66 52.11 -31.08
N TYR A 596 3.52 51.54 -30.24
CA TYR A 596 4.94 51.32 -30.58
C TYR A 596 5.54 50.09 -29.90
N PHE A 597 6.61 49.58 -30.51
CA PHE A 597 7.53 48.62 -29.93
C PHE A 597 8.89 49.30 -29.68
N GLU A 598 9.38 49.25 -28.44
CA GLU A 598 10.70 49.72 -28.05
C GLU A 598 11.63 48.54 -27.79
N ARG A 599 12.60 48.33 -28.68
CA ARG A 599 13.57 47.24 -28.63
C ARG A 599 14.61 47.47 -27.53
N ALA A 600 14.83 46.48 -26.67
CA ALA A 600 15.81 46.50 -25.59
C ALA A 600 17.03 45.58 -25.83
N GLY A 601 17.07 44.86 -26.96
CA GLY A 601 18.17 43.98 -27.34
C GLY A 601 18.11 43.57 -28.81
N LYS A 602 19.11 42.83 -29.27
CA LYS A 602 19.13 42.26 -30.63
C LYS A 602 18.14 41.09 -30.74
N LEU A 603 17.65 40.83 -31.94
CA LEU A 603 16.93 39.60 -32.28
C LEU A 603 17.75 38.39 -31.84
N VAL A 604 17.15 37.53 -31.04
CA VAL A 604 17.70 36.22 -30.69
C VAL A 604 17.10 35.22 -31.66
N LEU A 605 17.95 34.57 -32.44
CA LEU A 605 17.53 33.42 -33.24
C LEU A 605 17.86 32.14 -32.48
N PRO A 606 17.08 31.06 -32.68
CA PRO A 606 17.49 29.75 -32.17
C PRO A 606 18.91 29.46 -32.61
N LYS A 607 19.74 28.90 -31.73
CA LYS A 607 21.04 28.36 -32.16
C LYS A 607 20.71 27.34 -33.26
N GLY A 608 21.21 27.57 -34.48
CA GLY A 608 20.89 26.72 -35.62
C GLY A 608 21.07 25.25 -35.24
N LYS A 609 20.05 24.43 -35.56
CA LYS A 609 20.08 22.97 -35.33
C LYS A 609 21.40 22.47 -35.92
N ASN A 610 22.20 21.77 -35.13
CA ASN A 610 23.43 21.18 -35.65
C ASN A 610 23.01 20.00 -36.53
N TYR A 611 23.54 19.92 -37.75
CA TYR A 611 23.26 18.79 -38.65
C TYR A 611 24.53 17.97 -38.81
N CYS A 612 24.39 16.64 -38.85
CA CYS A 612 25.49 15.75 -39.19
C CYS A 612 25.92 16.03 -40.63
N LEU A 613 27.16 16.44 -40.84
CA LEU A 613 27.70 16.73 -42.17
C LEU A 613 27.71 15.48 -43.08
N ASN A 614 27.78 14.28 -42.49
CA ASN A 614 27.83 13.05 -43.26
C ASN A 614 26.44 12.58 -43.75
N CYS A 615 25.38 12.77 -42.96
CA CYS A 615 24.05 12.22 -43.30
C CYS A 615 22.89 13.22 -43.21
N GLY A 616 23.15 14.49 -42.87
CA GLY A 616 22.15 15.55 -42.81
C GLY A 616 21.13 15.48 -41.68
N ARG A 617 21.24 14.56 -40.72
CA ARG A 617 20.28 14.46 -39.58
C ARG A 617 20.63 15.49 -38.49
N VAL A 618 19.60 16.02 -37.81
CA VAL A 618 19.77 16.91 -36.65
C VAL A 618 20.47 16.17 -35.50
N ILE A 619 21.54 16.78 -35.00
CA ILE A 619 22.34 16.36 -33.86
C ILE A 619 21.76 16.99 -32.60
N ARG A 620 21.43 16.15 -31.62
CA ARG A 620 20.95 16.62 -30.31
C ARG A 620 22.11 17.02 -29.39
N ASP A 621 23.19 16.24 -29.40
CA ASP A 621 24.40 16.50 -28.63
C ASP A 621 25.66 16.47 -29.50
N SER A 622 26.50 17.50 -29.36
CA SER A 622 27.77 17.65 -30.05
C SER A 622 28.87 16.66 -29.62
N THR A 623 28.69 15.98 -28.48
CA THR A 623 29.67 15.01 -27.95
C THR A 623 29.36 13.56 -28.29
N GLU A 624 28.11 13.25 -28.64
CA GLU A 624 27.71 11.90 -29.02
C GLU A 624 27.87 11.68 -30.54
N PRO A 625 28.14 10.45 -31.01
CA PRO A 625 28.11 10.14 -32.44
C PRO A 625 26.69 10.31 -33.02
N CYS A 626 26.61 10.64 -34.31
CA CYS A 626 25.32 10.83 -34.99
C CYS A 626 24.41 9.60 -34.84
N SER A 627 23.19 9.76 -34.33
CA SER A 627 22.22 8.67 -34.13
C SER A 627 21.87 7.88 -35.41
N ASN A 628 22.03 8.49 -36.59
CA ASN A 628 21.80 7.82 -37.88
C ASN A 628 23.05 7.13 -38.44
N CYS A 629 24.14 7.87 -38.72
CA CYS A 629 25.32 7.30 -39.38
C CYS A 629 26.45 6.87 -38.42
N ARG A 630 26.25 7.02 -37.10
CA ARG A 630 27.22 6.69 -36.02
C ARG A 630 28.59 7.37 -36.11
N GLN A 631 28.76 8.35 -37.00
CA GLN A 631 30.01 9.10 -37.13
C GLN A 631 30.08 10.22 -36.09
N LEU A 632 31.28 10.43 -35.55
CA LEU A 632 31.58 11.59 -34.71
C LEU A 632 31.52 12.87 -35.53
N HIS A 633 31.01 13.91 -34.89
CA HIS A 633 30.86 15.20 -35.53
C HIS A 633 32.21 15.87 -35.75
N GLN A 634 32.42 16.43 -36.95
CA GLN A 634 33.64 17.17 -37.24
C GLN A 634 33.66 18.45 -36.39
N LYS A 635 34.70 18.58 -35.58
CA LYS A 635 34.99 19.78 -34.79
C LYS A 635 36.12 20.54 -35.44
N CYS A 636 36.03 21.86 -35.39
CA CYS A 636 37.11 22.74 -35.78
C CYS A 636 38.33 22.45 -34.93
N THR A 637 39.44 22.06 -35.56
CA THR A 637 40.66 21.69 -34.83
C THR A 637 41.32 22.82 -34.04
N VAL A 638 40.94 24.08 -34.32
CA VAL A 638 41.45 25.27 -33.62
C VAL A 638 40.55 25.66 -32.44
N CYS A 639 39.24 25.89 -32.67
CA CYS A 639 38.33 26.36 -31.63
C CYS A 639 37.57 25.25 -30.90
N GLN A 640 37.70 23.99 -31.36
CA GLN A 640 36.96 22.81 -30.88
C GLN A 640 35.42 22.90 -31.02
N GLY A 641 34.90 23.96 -31.65
CA GLY A 641 33.48 24.10 -31.98
C GLY A 641 33.09 23.22 -33.17
N LEU A 642 31.82 22.78 -33.21
CA LEU A 642 31.29 22.00 -34.34
C LEU A 642 31.38 22.76 -35.67
N ILE A 643 31.79 22.06 -36.74
CA ILE A 643 31.63 22.55 -38.11
C ILE A 643 30.17 22.34 -38.52
N LYS A 644 29.50 23.40 -38.97
CA LYS A 644 28.11 23.39 -39.41
C LYS A 644 28.03 23.40 -40.93
N ARG A 645 26.92 22.87 -41.46
CA ARG A 645 26.65 22.91 -42.91
C ARG A 645 26.61 24.36 -43.39
N GLY A 646 27.37 24.67 -44.43
CA GLY A 646 27.56 26.00 -44.98
C GLY A 646 28.69 26.82 -44.33
N ASP A 647 29.34 26.31 -43.27
CA ASP A 647 30.56 26.93 -42.75
C ASP A 647 31.65 26.87 -43.82
N ARG A 648 32.42 27.96 -43.98
CA ARG A 648 33.65 27.92 -44.77
C ARG A 648 34.70 27.18 -43.96
N ILE A 649 35.24 26.12 -44.53
CA ILE A 649 36.28 25.33 -43.87
C ILE A 649 37.56 25.26 -44.68
N SER A 650 38.66 25.17 -43.94
CA SER A 650 39.98 24.88 -44.44
C SER A 650 40.38 23.49 -43.94
N GLU A 651 40.78 22.62 -44.86
CA GLU A 651 41.27 21.28 -44.58
C GLU A 651 42.79 21.21 -44.79
N CYS A 652 43.48 20.62 -43.82
CA CYS A 652 44.91 20.35 -43.94
C CYS A 652 45.17 19.31 -45.06
N PRO A 653 45.99 19.60 -46.08
CA PRO A 653 46.23 18.67 -47.18
C PRO A 653 46.97 17.39 -46.77
N THR A 654 47.61 17.39 -45.59
CA THR A 654 48.42 16.27 -45.09
C THR A 654 47.62 15.32 -44.20
N CYS A 655 46.82 15.85 -43.28
CA CYS A 655 46.10 15.03 -42.30
C CYS A 655 44.57 15.11 -42.39
N ASN A 656 44.04 15.81 -43.40
CA ASN A 656 42.60 15.93 -43.70
C ASN A 656 41.73 16.47 -42.55
N ASN A 657 42.35 17.05 -41.52
CA ASN A 657 41.63 17.65 -40.42
C ASN A 657 41.10 19.04 -40.82
N VAL A 658 39.84 19.29 -40.46
CA VAL A 658 39.12 20.51 -40.82
C VAL A 658 39.13 21.55 -39.70
N ALA A 659 39.09 22.81 -40.08
CA ALA A 659 38.80 23.92 -39.18
C ALA A 659 37.98 24.98 -39.91
N HIS A 660 37.29 25.84 -39.17
CA HIS A 660 36.72 27.05 -39.74
C HIS A 660 37.82 27.84 -40.45
N ASP A 661 37.53 28.30 -41.67
CA ASP A 661 38.51 28.95 -42.54
C ASP A 661 39.21 30.12 -41.84
N ASP A 662 38.44 30.95 -41.11
CA ASP A 662 38.94 32.10 -40.37
C ASP A 662 39.87 31.68 -39.22
N HIS A 663 39.50 30.64 -38.46
CA HIS A 663 40.30 30.14 -37.34
C HIS A 663 41.59 29.49 -37.84
N MET A 664 41.54 28.73 -38.94
CA MET A 664 42.72 28.16 -39.57
C MET A 664 43.62 29.27 -40.11
N GLU A 665 43.07 30.29 -40.78
CA GLU A 665 43.87 31.40 -41.30
C GLU A 665 44.58 32.18 -40.19
N GLN A 666 43.88 32.50 -39.09
CA GLN A 666 44.50 33.14 -37.93
C GLN A 666 45.61 32.27 -37.34
N TRP A 667 45.38 30.97 -37.21
CA TRP A 667 46.41 30.03 -36.74
C TRP A 667 47.65 30.06 -37.64
N MET A 668 47.47 30.02 -38.95
CA MET A 668 48.58 30.02 -39.92
C MET A 668 49.41 31.31 -39.91
N ARG A 669 48.82 32.44 -39.49
CA ARG A 669 49.56 33.71 -39.29
C ARG A 669 50.47 33.64 -38.07
N ILE A 670 50.09 32.88 -37.04
CA ILE A 670 50.87 32.73 -35.80
C ILE A 670 51.89 31.61 -35.95
N LYS A 671 51.46 30.45 -36.45
CA LYS A 671 52.28 29.25 -36.65
C LYS A 671 51.98 28.70 -38.03
N SER A 672 52.97 28.69 -38.92
CA SER A 672 52.82 28.17 -40.29
C SER A 672 52.76 26.63 -40.36
N GLU A 673 52.12 25.99 -39.39
CA GLU A 673 52.06 24.55 -39.19
C GLU A 673 50.64 24.13 -38.78
N CYS A 674 50.20 22.96 -39.24
CA CYS A 674 48.88 22.41 -38.88
C CYS A 674 48.79 22.17 -37.35
N PRO A 675 47.69 22.57 -36.68
CA PRO A 675 47.54 22.37 -35.24
C PRO A 675 47.54 20.89 -34.83
N ILE A 676 47.14 19.97 -35.72
CA ILE A 676 47.08 18.53 -35.46
C ILE A 676 48.38 17.82 -35.84
N CYS A 677 48.76 17.78 -37.12
CA CYS A 677 49.91 16.98 -37.56
C CYS A 677 51.27 17.71 -37.47
N LYS A 678 51.28 19.01 -37.12
CA LYS A 678 52.46 19.88 -37.04
C LYS A 678 53.28 20.02 -38.33
N THR A 679 52.83 19.45 -39.44
CA THR A 679 53.45 19.65 -40.76
C THR A 679 53.33 21.12 -41.15
N ARG A 680 54.41 21.68 -41.72
CA ARG A 680 54.42 23.05 -42.24
C ARG A 680 53.46 23.13 -43.43
N VAL A 681 52.45 23.99 -43.31
CA VAL A 681 51.45 24.21 -44.37
C VAL A 681 51.52 25.67 -44.79
N SER A 682 51.30 25.97 -46.06
CA SER A 682 51.15 27.34 -46.53
C SER A 682 49.68 27.66 -46.75
N LYS A 683 49.28 28.93 -46.65
CA LYS A 683 47.89 29.36 -46.92
C LYS A 683 47.40 28.93 -48.30
N ARG A 684 48.30 28.82 -49.29
CA ARG A 684 48.00 28.38 -50.66
C ARG A 684 47.70 26.88 -50.77
N ASN A 685 48.17 26.08 -49.81
CA ASN A 685 48.05 24.62 -49.85
C ASN A 685 46.85 24.10 -49.05
N LEU A 686 46.13 24.95 -48.33
CA LEU A 686 44.89 24.56 -47.63
C LEU A 686 43.77 24.33 -48.66
N LYS A 687 43.12 23.17 -48.57
CA LYS A 687 41.91 22.92 -49.38
C LYS A 687 40.76 23.68 -48.73
N LYS A 688 40.14 24.59 -49.46
CA LYS A 688 39.02 25.41 -48.98
C LYS A 688 37.74 25.00 -49.68
N TYR A 689 36.69 24.76 -48.90
CA TYR A 689 35.36 24.46 -49.41
C TYR A 689 34.28 24.84 -48.39
N ALA A 690 33.03 24.86 -48.82
CA ALA A 690 31.88 25.01 -47.93
C ALA A 690 31.46 23.63 -47.42
N ALA A 691 31.28 23.49 -46.10
CA ALA A 691 30.95 22.24 -45.42
C ALA A 691 29.51 21.76 -45.67
#